data_AF-A0A2G5D0U5-F1
#
_entry.id   AF-A0A2G5D0U5-F1
#
_cell.length_a   1.000
_cell.length_b   1.000
_cell.length_c   1.000
_cell.angle_alpha   90.00
_cell.angle_beta   90.00
_cell.angle_gamma   90.00
#
_symmetry.space_group_name_H-M   'P 1'
#
loop_
_entity.id
_entity.type
_entity.pdbx_description
1 polymer ?
#
loop_
_entity_poly.entity_id
_entity_poly.type
_entity_poly.pdbx_seq_one_letter_code
_entity_poly.pdbx_strand_id
1 'polypeptide(L)'
;MSITVAEKAVALKSIVAYRSGLEIDPSVSKKDAAEGLNDVLNSGKPVRLMNKSFIDYILIHSLDVALCFDLPLQIHTGFGDKDLDLRMSNPLHLRTLLEDERYSKCCIVILHASYPFCKEASYLASVYPQVYLDFGLAVPKLSVSGMVSSVKELLELAPIKKVMFSTDGYAFPETFYLGAKRAREVVLSVLCDACDDGDLTIREAVEAADDIFRLNSVRLYKIDGINSPSKITIPHITLRVENKVLQDDVVFVRMIWVDTSGQHRCRAVPAKRFGTVVKDGVGLTVASMALRSSVDAPADGSGLTGVGEIRLIPDLSTKCRIPWAHQEEMVLADMQIKYGEAWDYCPREALRRVSKVLKDEFNLEMDVGFENEFYLLKNVSREGKDNWVPVDSTPYCSSSAFDAASSLFQEVNSCLQSVNIPVEQFHAEAGNGQFEVVFGHTVCNHAADNLIFAREVIRAVARKNGLLATFVPKYSLNDLGSGSHVHVSLLENGKNVFMASGGSSRYGMSKVGEEFMAGVFTHLPSILAFVAPLPNSYDRIQPNTWSGAHHCWGKENKEAPLRTACPPGSDGSVSNFELKSFDGSANPHLGLASIVAAGIDGLRRHLSLPEPTDTNPCSADAGIPRLPNELRESVEALEKDTIFKDLIGEKIVTAVIGVRKAEIEYYSKNKEAYRQLIHRY
;
A
#
# COMPACT_ATOMS: atom_id res chain seq x y z
N MET A 1 10.91 -40.99 41.63
CA MET A 1 11.29 -39.64 42.14
C MET A 1 11.23 -39.68 43.67
N SER A 2 12.20 -39.12 44.41
CA SER A 2 11.98 -38.87 45.84
C SER A 2 10.97 -37.73 45.98
N ILE A 3 10.12 -37.76 47.01
CA ILE A 3 9.07 -36.74 47.27
C ILE A 3 9.65 -35.31 47.20
N THR A 4 10.87 -35.13 47.70
CA THR A 4 11.60 -33.85 47.70
C THR A 4 11.99 -33.29 46.32
N VAL A 5 12.09 -34.10 45.28
CA VAL A 5 12.37 -33.63 43.91
C VAL A 5 11.08 -33.35 43.15
N ALA A 6 10.02 -34.11 43.42
CA ALA A 6 8.72 -33.91 42.79
C ALA A 6 8.10 -32.54 43.14
N GLU A 7 8.30 -32.06 44.38
CA GLU A 7 7.84 -30.73 44.81
C GLU A 7 8.54 -29.55 44.09
N LYS A 8 9.64 -29.80 43.35
CA LYS A 8 10.39 -28.76 42.63
C LYS A 8 10.26 -28.83 41.10
N ALA A 9 9.67 -29.91 40.58
CA ALA A 9 9.47 -30.08 39.15
C ALA A 9 8.15 -29.42 38.72
N VAL A 10 8.16 -28.69 37.59
CA VAL A 10 6.96 -28.04 37.02
C VAL A 10 6.39 -28.78 35.81
N ALA A 11 7.18 -29.65 35.20
CA ALA A 11 6.81 -30.45 34.02
C ALA A 11 7.80 -31.60 33.83
N LEU A 12 7.40 -32.58 33.02
CA LEU A 12 8.31 -33.56 32.41
C LEU A 12 8.52 -33.21 30.93
N LYS A 13 9.69 -33.50 30.36
CA LYS A 13 9.98 -33.27 28.93
C LYS A 13 10.49 -34.55 28.29
N SER A 14 9.93 -34.91 27.15
CA SER A 14 10.29 -36.08 26.35
C SER A 14 10.73 -35.69 24.94
N ILE A 15 11.71 -36.40 24.42
CA ILE A 15 12.17 -36.34 23.01
C ILE A 15 11.80 -37.63 22.26
N VAL A 16 10.72 -38.31 22.66
CA VAL A 16 10.32 -39.62 22.10
C VAL A 16 10.13 -39.57 20.58
N ALA A 17 9.60 -38.47 20.06
CA ALA A 17 9.45 -38.24 18.62
C ALA A 17 10.78 -38.41 17.85
N TYR A 18 11.92 -38.14 18.51
CA TYR A 18 13.24 -38.12 17.87
C TYR A 18 13.91 -39.48 17.90
N ARG A 19 13.36 -40.41 18.69
CA ARG A 19 13.96 -41.72 18.93
C ARG A 19 13.13 -42.83 18.31
N SER A 20 11.87 -42.97 18.73
CA SER A 20 10.98 -44.06 18.32
C SER A 20 9.66 -43.59 17.69
N GLY A 21 9.48 -42.28 17.51
CA GLY A 21 8.27 -41.69 16.93
C GLY A 21 7.13 -41.51 17.93
N LEU A 22 6.02 -40.96 17.46
CA LEU A 22 4.86 -40.61 18.28
C LEU A 22 3.79 -41.72 18.38
N GLU A 23 3.98 -42.85 17.69
CA GLU A 23 3.06 -43.99 17.75
C GLU A 23 3.35 -44.84 19.00
N ILE A 24 2.96 -44.37 20.17
CA ILE A 24 3.30 -45.01 21.46
C ILE A 24 2.40 -46.22 21.72
N ASP A 25 2.99 -47.34 22.11
CA ASP A 25 2.24 -48.51 22.63
C ASP A 25 2.00 -48.38 24.15
N PRO A 26 0.77 -48.09 24.61
CA PRO A 26 0.46 -47.99 26.04
C PRO A 26 0.36 -49.34 26.74
N SER A 27 0.39 -50.45 25.99
CA SER A 27 0.28 -51.83 26.47
C SER A 27 1.61 -52.57 26.53
N VAL A 28 2.73 -51.89 26.22
CA VAL A 28 4.07 -52.47 26.19
C VAL A 28 4.41 -53.20 27.49
N SER A 29 4.82 -54.46 27.38
CA SER A 29 5.08 -55.29 28.54
C SER A 29 6.45 -54.98 29.16
N LYS A 30 6.58 -55.21 30.47
CA LYS A 30 7.88 -55.11 31.16
C LYS A 30 8.93 -56.07 30.57
N LYS A 31 8.48 -57.19 30.00
CA LYS A 31 9.36 -58.18 29.37
C LYS A 31 9.96 -57.59 28.09
N ASP A 32 9.14 -57.05 27.20
CA ASP A 32 9.59 -56.46 25.93
C ASP A 32 10.49 -55.25 26.18
N ALA A 33 10.19 -54.45 27.20
CA ALA A 33 11.04 -53.33 27.61
C ALA A 33 12.41 -53.80 28.15
N ALA A 34 12.45 -54.89 28.92
CA ALA A 34 13.70 -55.45 29.44
C ALA A 34 14.57 -56.06 28.33
N GLU A 35 13.96 -56.74 27.35
CA GLU A 35 14.63 -57.21 26.15
C GLU A 35 15.18 -56.02 25.34
N GLY A 36 14.36 -54.99 25.13
CA GLY A 36 14.78 -53.78 24.44
C GLY A 36 15.91 -53.00 25.14
N LEU A 37 15.94 -52.98 26.47
CA LEU A 37 17.06 -52.42 27.23
C LEU A 37 18.34 -53.23 27.01
N ASN A 38 18.26 -54.56 27.01
CA ASN A 38 19.42 -55.41 26.73
C ASN A 38 19.96 -55.15 25.32
N ASP A 39 19.11 -55.02 24.31
CA ASP A 39 19.51 -54.68 22.95
C ASP A 39 20.27 -53.35 22.89
N VAL A 40 19.76 -52.33 23.57
CA VAL A 40 20.38 -51.01 23.65
C VAL A 40 21.76 -51.09 24.32
N LEU A 41 21.89 -51.82 25.42
CA LEU A 41 23.16 -52.00 26.12
C LEU A 41 24.19 -52.80 25.28
N ASN A 42 23.73 -53.69 24.41
CA ASN A 42 24.56 -54.51 23.54
C ASN A 42 24.93 -53.84 22.20
N SER A 43 24.26 -52.74 21.82
CA SER A 43 24.42 -52.06 20.51
C SER A 43 25.75 -51.33 20.27
N GLY A 44 26.69 -51.37 21.23
CA GLY A 44 28.01 -50.72 21.12
C GLY A 44 28.05 -49.30 21.70
N LYS A 45 29.27 -48.72 21.81
CA LYS A 45 29.48 -47.37 22.36
C LYS A 45 29.63 -46.33 21.23
N PRO A 46 29.09 -45.11 21.39
CA PRO A 46 28.28 -44.64 22.52
C PRO A 46 26.86 -45.24 22.51
N VAL A 47 26.37 -45.62 23.69
CA VAL A 47 25.02 -46.20 23.86
C VAL A 47 23.99 -45.17 23.43
N ARG A 48 23.08 -45.56 22.54
CA ARG A 48 21.98 -44.71 22.06
C ARG A 48 20.64 -45.39 22.29
N LEU A 49 19.71 -44.71 22.96
CA LEU A 49 18.36 -45.22 23.20
C LEU A 49 17.56 -45.18 21.88
N MET A 50 17.44 -46.33 21.21
CA MET A 50 16.70 -46.46 19.94
C MET A 50 15.63 -47.55 19.96
N ASN A 51 15.65 -48.46 20.94
CA ASN A 51 14.67 -49.54 21.00
C ASN A 51 13.28 -49.00 21.41
N LYS A 52 12.29 -49.21 20.54
CA LYS A 52 10.94 -48.68 20.69
C LYS A 52 10.24 -49.18 21.95
N SER A 53 10.23 -50.49 22.22
CA SER A 53 9.56 -51.07 23.39
C SER A 53 10.12 -50.49 24.69
N PHE A 54 11.44 -50.29 24.76
CA PHE A 54 12.05 -49.67 25.94
C PHE A 54 11.69 -48.19 26.10
N ILE A 55 11.70 -47.42 25.01
CA ILE A 55 11.35 -45.99 25.04
C ILE A 55 9.88 -45.78 25.39
N ASP A 56 8.98 -46.54 24.75
CA ASP A 56 7.54 -46.47 25.00
C ASP A 56 7.26 -46.83 26.47
N TYR A 57 7.92 -47.86 27.01
CA TYR A 57 7.82 -48.22 28.43
C TYR A 57 8.27 -47.09 29.36
N ILE A 58 9.39 -46.43 29.07
CA ILE A 58 9.84 -45.26 29.86
C ILE A 58 8.82 -44.12 29.80
N LEU A 59 8.24 -43.86 28.63
CA LEU A 59 7.26 -42.80 28.45
C LEU A 59 5.98 -43.08 29.26
N ILE A 60 5.51 -44.33 29.26
CA ILE A 60 4.36 -44.77 30.05
C ILE A 60 4.61 -44.58 31.55
N HIS A 61 5.77 -45.00 32.07
CA HIS A 61 6.13 -44.72 33.46
C HIS A 61 6.25 -43.22 33.76
N SER A 62 6.68 -42.43 32.78
CA SER A 62 6.74 -40.97 32.92
C SER A 62 5.35 -40.35 33.00
N LEU A 63 4.38 -40.90 32.26
CA LEU A 63 2.96 -40.50 32.34
C LEU A 63 2.33 -40.91 33.67
N ASP A 64 2.64 -42.08 34.21
CA ASP A 64 2.20 -42.47 35.56
C ASP A 64 2.69 -41.47 36.62
N VAL A 65 3.96 -41.05 36.51
CA VAL A 65 4.53 -40.02 37.39
C VAL A 65 3.85 -38.66 37.15
N ALA A 66 3.68 -38.25 35.89
CA ALA A 66 3.00 -37.01 35.54
C ALA A 66 1.58 -36.96 36.14
N LEU A 67 0.84 -38.06 36.06
CA LEU A 67 -0.50 -38.17 36.63
C LEU A 67 -0.48 -38.11 38.16
N CYS A 68 0.43 -38.84 38.80
CA CYS A 68 0.52 -38.89 40.26
C CYS A 68 0.85 -37.52 40.89
N PHE A 69 1.67 -36.71 40.20
CA PHE A 69 2.10 -35.40 40.68
C PHE A 69 1.39 -34.23 39.99
N ASP A 70 0.42 -34.52 39.12
CA ASP A 70 -0.33 -33.53 38.34
C ASP A 70 0.59 -32.54 37.59
N LEU A 71 1.57 -33.11 36.89
CA LEU A 71 2.57 -32.41 36.09
C LEU A 71 2.23 -32.54 34.60
N PRO A 72 2.30 -31.45 33.81
CA PRO A 72 2.23 -31.55 32.36
C PRO A 72 3.45 -32.27 31.78
N LEU A 73 3.24 -33.04 30.72
CA LEU A 73 4.29 -33.68 29.92
C LEU A 73 4.47 -32.93 28.59
N GLN A 74 5.64 -32.36 28.38
CA GLN A 74 6.03 -31.76 27.12
C GLN A 74 6.63 -32.81 26.19
N ILE A 75 6.18 -32.84 24.93
CA ILE A 75 6.75 -33.67 23.88
C ILE A 75 7.39 -32.76 22.84
N HIS A 76 8.71 -32.87 22.70
CA HIS A 76 9.48 -32.13 21.71
C HIS A 76 9.21 -32.75 20.32
N THR A 77 8.62 -31.97 19.41
CA THR A 77 8.32 -32.41 18.03
C THR A 77 8.86 -31.42 17.00
N GLY A 78 9.02 -31.88 15.76
CA GLY A 78 9.35 -31.06 14.59
C GLY A 78 10.82 -30.65 14.41
N PHE A 79 11.44 -29.97 15.38
CA PHE A 79 12.77 -29.37 15.20
C PHE A 79 13.88 -30.09 15.96
N GLY A 80 14.51 -31.10 15.37
CA GLY A 80 15.37 -32.02 16.13
C GLY A 80 16.78 -32.28 15.62
N ASP A 81 17.40 -33.27 16.26
CA ASP A 81 18.72 -33.78 15.92
C ASP A 81 18.74 -34.42 14.51
N LYS A 82 19.94 -34.65 13.99
CA LYS A 82 20.18 -35.25 12.66
C LYS A 82 19.52 -36.61 12.40
N ASP A 83 19.04 -37.30 13.43
CA ASP A 83 18.40 -38.62 13.35
C ASP A 83 16.86 -38.58 13.49
N LEU A 84 16.27 -37.38 13.56
CA LEU A 84 14.82 -37.24 13.56
C LEU A 84 14.23 -37.71 12.22
N ASP A 85 13.35 -38.71 12.27
CA ASP A 85 12.45 -39.01 11.15
C ASP A 85 11.16 -38.19 11.29
N LEU A 86 11.04 -37.13 10.50
CA LEU A 86 9.88 -36.25 10.50
C LEU A 86 8.58 -37.01 10.23
N ARG A 87 8.59 -38.10 9.45
CA ARG A 87 7.38 -38.88 9.16
C ARG A 87 6.78 -39.48 10.43
N MET A 88 7.64 -39.92 11.34
CA MET A 88 7.25 -40.51 12.62
C MET A 88 6.89 -39.47 13.69
N SER A 89 7.02 -38.19 13.38
CA SER A 89 6.72 -37.06 14.26
C SER A 89 5.35 -36.43 13.99
N ASN A 90 4.52 -37.04 13.15
CA ASN A 90 3.14 -36.59 12.96
C ASN A 90 2.36 -36.78 14.27
N PRO A 91 1.77 -35.70 14.83
CA PRO A 91 1.12 -35.76 16.13
C PRO A 91 -0.10 -36.68 16.16
N LEU A 92 -0.74 -36.97 15.02
CA LEU A 92 -1.88 -37.91 14.96
C LEU A 92 -1.53 -39.32 15.44
N HIS A 93 -0.25 -39.70 15.43
CA HIS A 93 0.18 -40.98 15.99
C HIS A 93 -0.02 -41.08 17.51
N LEU A 94 -0.17 -39.95 18.23
CA LEU A 94 -0.48 -39.94 19.66
C LEU A 94 -1.89 -40.42 19.99
N ARG A 95 -2.76 -40.61 19.00
CA ARG A 95 -4.17 -40.92 19.21
C ARG A 95 -4.40 -42.15 20.10
N THR A 96 -3.66 -43.24 19.89
CA THR A 96 -3.74 -44.46 20.72
C THR A 96 -3.46 -44.15 22.20
N LEU A 97 -2.51 -43.26 22.47
CA LEU A 97 -2.17 -42.83 23.83
C LEU A 97 -3.23 -41.88 24.42
N LEU A 98 -3.72 -40.94 23.61
CA LEU A 98 -4.72 -39.95 24.03
C LEU A 98 -6.09 -40.56 24.31
N GLU A 99 -6.42 -41.67 23.65
CA GLU A 99 -7.66 -42.43 23.82
C GLU A 99 -7.57 -43.48 24.95
N ASP A 100 -6.40 -43.69 25.55
CA ASP A 100 -6.27 -44.54 26.74
C ASP A 100 -6.81 -43.81 27.98
N GLU A 101 -7.91 -44.33 28.55
CA GLU A 101 -8.60 -43.72 29.68
C GLU A 101 -7.68 -43.46 30.89
N ARG A 102 -6.63 -44.27 31.07
CA ARG A 102 -5.66 -44.12 32.16
C ARG A 102 -4.95 -42.76 32.14
N TYR A 103 -4.74 -42.20 30.94
CA TYR A 103 -3.98 -40.95 30.75
C TYR A 103 -4.85 -39.80 30.26
N SER A 104 -6.17 -39.95 30.26
CA SER A 104 -7.14 -38.91 29.86
C SER A 104 -6.98 -37.58 30.63
N LYS A 105 -6.40 -37.61 31.83
CA LYS A 105 -6.12 -36.43 32.67
C LYS A 105 -4.69 -35.91 32.58
N CYS A 106 -3.78 -36.61 31.91
CA CYS A 106 -2.41 -36.15 31.72
C CYS A 106 -2.38 -35.02 30.69
N CYS A 107 -2.03 -33.81 31.13
CA CYS A 107 -1.84 -32.70 30.21
C CYS A 107 -0.59 -32.91 29.35
N ILE A 108 -0.75 -32.96 28.04
CA ILE A 108 0.33 -33.15 27.06
C ILE A 108 0.51 -31.86 26.27
N VAL A 109 1.74 -31.32 26.27
CA VAL A 109 2.11 -30.14 25.49
C VAL A 109 2.93 -30.56 24.29
N ILE A 110 2.39 -30.35 23.09
CA ILE A 110 3.11 -30.59 21.84
C ILE A 110 3.90 -29.32 21.51
N LEU A 111 5.23 -29.43 21.55
CA LEU A 111 6.11 -28.29 21.35
C LEU A 111 6.32 -27.97 19.85
N HIS A 112 6.79 -26.76 19.61
CA HIS A 112 7.25 -26.27 18.31
C HIS A 112 6.28 -26.36 17.14
N ALA A 113 5.01 -26.08 17.43
CA ALA A 113 3.90 -26.15 16.49
C ALA A 113 3.75 -27.55 15.85
N SER A 114 4.43 -28.57 16.38
CA SER A 114 4.61 -29.84 15.70
C SER A 114 5.07 -29.75 14.25
N TYR A 115 5.83 -28.71 13.90
CA TYR A 115 6.18 -28.41 12.51
C TYR A 115 6.75 -29.64 11.77
N PRO A 116 6.31 -29.93 10.52
CA PRO A 116 5.38 -29.15 9.70
C PRO A 116 3.89 -29.47 9.93
N PHE A 117 3.54 -30.29 10.91
CA PHE A 117 2.19 -30.81 11.15
C PHE A 117 1.34 -29.90 12.06
N CYS A 118 1.38 -28.58 11.82
CA CYS A 118 0.70 -27.61 12.68
C CYS A 118 -0.82 -27.82 12.68
N LYS A 119 -1.40 -28.15 11.51
CA LYS A 119 -2.84 -28.41 11.36
C LYS A 119 -3.30 -29.64 12.13
N GLU A 120 -2.53 -30.72 12.09
CA GLU A 120 -2.82 -31.94 12.83
C GLU A 120 -2.72 -31.73 14.33
N ALA A 121 -1.71 -30.98 14.78
CA ALA A 121 -1.58 -30.61 16.20
C ALA A 121 -2.76 -29.73 16.65
N SER A 122 -3.13 -28.75 15.81
CA SER A 122 -4.29 -27.86 16.00
C SER A 122 -5.59 -28.66 16.16
N TYR A 123 -5.81 -29.65 15.30
CA TYR A 123 -6.93 -30.60 15.40
C TYR A 123 -6.92 -31.40 16.70
N LEU A 124 -5.78 -31.94 17.13
CA LEU A 124 -5.73 -32.69 18.39
C LEU A 124 -6.06 -31.81 19.60
N ALA A 125 -5.59 -30.56 19.63
CA ALA A 125 -5.90 -29.64 20.72
C ALA A 125 -7.38 -29.22 20.76
N SER A 126 -8.06 -29.21 19.61
CA SER A 126 -9.49 -28.92 19.53
C SER A 126 -10.36 -30.09 20.01
N VAL A 127 -9.94 -31.33 19.72
CA VAL A 127 -10.70 -32.54 20.06
C VAL A 127 -10.40 -33.07 21.47
N TYR A 128 -9.14 -33.07 21.89
CA TYR A 128 -8.72 -33.68 23.15
C TYR A 128 -8.52 -32.62 24.25
N PRO A 129 -9.25 -32.70 25.39
CA PRO A 129 -9.16 -31.71 26.46
C PRO A 129 -7.75 -31.60 27.07
N GLN A 130 -7.00 -32.69 27.04
CA GLN A 130 -5.67 -32.79 27.65
C GLN A 130 -4.51 -32.37 26.73
N VAL A 131 -4.77 -31.99 25.48
CA VAL A 131 -3.72 -31.57 24.53
C VAL A 131 -3.59 -30.04 24.50
N TYR A 132 -2.35 -29.57 24.63
CA TYR A 132 -1.93 -28.17 24.58
C TYR A 132 -0.83 -28.02 23.53
N LEU A 133 -0.68 -26.81 22.99
CA LEU A 133 0.25 -26.49 21.92
C LEU A 133 1.21 -25.40 22.37
N ASP A 134 2.46 -25.50 21.94
CA ASP A 134 3.45 -24.43 22.04
C ASP A 134 4.12 -24.26 20.69
N PHE A 135 4.29 -23.02 20.21
CA PHE A 135 4.91 -22.75 18.90
C PHE A 135 6.38 -22.31 18.96
N GLY A 136 7.04 -22.49 20.11
CA GLY A 136 8.45 -22.17 20.28
C GLY A 136 9.37 -22.83 19.26
N LEU A 137 10.61 -22.38 19.06
CA LEU A 137 11.49 -22.78 17.94
C LEU A 137 10.95 -22.58 16.52
N ALA A 138 9.69 -22.92 16.19
CA ALA A 138 9.07 -22.58 14.90
C ALA A 138 9.19 -21.07 14.67
N VAL A 139 9.00 -20.30 15.74
CA VAL A 139 9.47 -18.93 15.87
C VAL A 139 10.74 -18.92 16.75
N PRO A 140 11.93 -18.51 16.25
CA PRO A 140 12.17 -17.78 15.01
C PRO A 140 12.81 -18.61 13.86
N LYS A 141 12.76 -19.96 13.87
CA LYS A 141 13.50 -20.77 12.87
C LYS A 141 12.94 -20.72 11.45
N LEU A 142 11.66 -20.39 11.27
CA LEU A 142 11.02 -20.31 9.96
C LEU A 142 11.22 -18.92 9.32
N SER A 143 10.95 -18.81 8.01
CA SER A 143 10.80 -17.51 7.36
C SER A 143 9.65 -16.72 8.00
N VAL A 144 9.59 -15.40 7.84
CA VAL A 144 8.48 -14.60 8.42
C VAL A 144 7.11 -15.13 7.97
N SER A 145 6.96 -15.45 6.69
CA SER A 145 5.76 -16.09 6.16
C SER A 145 5.50 -17.47 6.79
N GLY A 146 6.52 -18.30 6.96
CA GLY A 146 6.38 -19.61 7.64
C GLY A 146 6.00 -19.48 9.11
N MET A 147 6.58 -18.51 9.83
CA MET A 147 6.24 -18.21 11.22
C MET A 147 4.77 -17.81 11.36
N VAL A 148 4.30 -16.88 10.51
CA VAL A 148 2.89 -16.46 10.48
C VAL A 148 1.99 -17.63 10.11
N SER A 149 2.32 -18.39 9.06
CA SER A 149 1.55 -19.55 8.63
C SER A 149 1.41 -20.60 9.73
N SER A 150 2.49 -20.94 10.44
CA SER A 150 2.44 -21.93 11.53
C SER A 150 1.58 -21.46 12.69
N VAL A 151 1.65 -20.18 13.07
CA VAL A 151 0.80 -19.64 14.16
C VAL A 151 -0.67 -19.55 13.72
N LYS A 152 -0.96 -19.15 12.47
CA LYS A 152 -2.32 -19.20 11.91
C LYS A 152 -2.90 -20.60 11.95
N GLU A 153 -2.17 -21.59 11.44
CA GLU A 153 -2.62 -22.99 11.42
C GLU A 153 -2.91 -23.55 12.83
N LEU A 154 -2.14 -23.13 13.84
CA LEU A 154 -2.43 -23.50 15.23
C LEU A 154 -3.70 -22.83 15.74
N LEU A 155 -3.93 -21.55 15.45
CA LEU A 155 -5.10 -20.82 15.94
C LEU A 155 -6.39 -21.10 15.13
N GLU A 156 -6.26 -21.73 13.97
CA GLU A 156 -7.39 -22.11 13.10
C GLU A 156 -8.41 -23.03 13.80
N LEU A 157 -7.93 -24.04 14.54
CA LEU A 157 -8.79 -25.02 15.22
C LEU A 157 -8.55 -25.08 16.72
N ALA A 158 -7.30 -24.87 17.18
CA ALA A 158 -6.99 -24.99 18.60
C ALA A 158 -7.65 -23.85 19.40
N PRO A 159 -8.29 -24.16 20.53
CA PRO A 159 -8.73 -23.12 21.45
C PRO A 159 -7.55 -22.23 21.86
N ILE A 160 -7.68 -20.91 21.73
CA ILE A 160 -6.64 -19.92 22.10
C ILE A 160 -6.08 -20.18 23.50
N LYS A 161 -6.94 -20.64 24.43
CA LYS A 161 -6.58 -20.97 25.82
C LYS A 161 -5.70 -22.21 25.99
N LYS A 162 -5.39 -22.91 24.90
CA LYS A 162 -4.52 -24.08 24.84
C LYS A 162 -3.24 -23.85 24.04
N VAL A 163 -3.06 -22.67 23.45
CA VAL A 163 -1.89 -22.32 22.64
C VAL A 163 -0.97 -21.41 23.45
N MET A 164 0.30 -21.78 23.57
CA MET A 164 1.30 -21.12 24.39
C MET A 164 2.53 -20.74 23.58
N PHE A 165 3.36 -19.91 24.19
CA PHE A 165 4.66 -19.55 23.65
C PHE A 165 5.78 -19.84 24.65
N SER A 166 6.81 -20.49 24.15
CA SER A 166 8.13 -20.57 24.77
C SER A 166 9.17 -20.22 23.72
N THR A 167 10.28 -19.58 24.10
CA THR A 167 11.36 -19.35 23.13
C THR A 167 12.07 -20.64 22.72
N ASP A 168 12.10 -21.61 23.66
CA ASP A 168 12.96 -22.81 23.65
C ASP A 168 14.38 -22.51 23.13
N GLY A 169 14.87 -21.30 23.47
CA GLY A 169 16.21 -20.84 23.16
C GLY A 169 17.23 -21.71 23.87
N TYR A 170 18.32 -22.01 23.18
CA TYR A 170 19.44 -22.76 23.72
C TYR A 170 20.75 -22.20 23.17
N ALA A 171 21.83 -22.38 23.94
CA ALA A 171 23.21 -21.95 23.64
C ALA A 171 23.45 -20.44 23.57
N PHE A 172 22.62 -19.67 22.84
CA PHE A 172 22.89 -18.27 22.52
C PHE A 172 21.80 -17.33 23.06
N PRO A 173 22.13 -16.25 23.79
CA PRO A 173 21.17 -15.26 24.30
C PRO A 173 20.21 -14.72 23.23
N GLU A 174 20.68 -14.61 21.99
CA GLU A 174 19.93 -14.15 20.83
C GLU A 174 18.73 -15.06 20.53
N THR A 175 18.84 -16.37 20.76
CA THR A 175 17.72 -17.29 20.51
C THR A 175 16.54 -17.01 21.45
N PHE A 176 16.83 -16.62 22.70
CA PHE A 176 15.81 -16.18 23.66
C PHE A 176 15.22 -14.82 23.26
N TYR A 177 16.09 -13.83 23.02
CA TYR A 177 15.63 -12.47 22.71
C TYR A 177 14.88 -12.39 21.37
N LEU A 178 15.45 -12.95 20.30
CA LEU A 178 14.85 -12.93 18.97
C LEU A 178 13.59 -13.78 18.92
N GLY A 179 13.57 -14.95 19.58
CA GLY A 179 12.36 -15.75 19.70
C GLY A 179 11.22 -14.97 20.35
N ALA A 180 11.49 -14.32 21.48
CA ALA A 180 10.48 -13.54 22.21
C ALA A 180 10.04 -12.28 21.46
N LYS A 181 10.95 -11.64 20.71
CA LYS A 181 10.63 -10.48 19.88
C LYS A 181 9.77 -10.89 18.68
N ARG A 182 10.22 -11.88 17.91
CA ARG A 182 9.52 -12.35 16.71
C ARG A 182 8.16 -12.96 17.04
N ALA A 183 8.03 -13.67 18.16
CA ALA A 183 6.74 -14.21 18.58
C ALA A 183 5.71 -13.11 18.80
N ARG A 184 6.07 -11.99 19.44
CA ARG A 184 5.14 -10.86 19.63
C ARG A 184 4.72 -10.24 18.31
N GLU A 185 5.66 -10.06 17.37
CA GLU A 185 5.38 -9.52 16.04
C GLU A 185 4.44 -10.45 15.24
N VAL A 186 4.71 -11.76 15.28
CA VAL A 186 3.91 -12.77 14.58
C VAL A 186 2.51 -12.89 15.18
N VAL A 187 2.41 -13.00 16.51
CA VAL A 187 1.10 -13.06 17.19
C VAL A 187 0.31 -11.78 16.95
N LEU A 188 0.95 -10.61 16.96
CA LEU A 188 0.29 -9.35 16.60
C LEU A 188 -0.27 -9.41 15.18
N SER A 189 0.53 -9.82 14.19
CA SER A 189 0.08 -9.94 12.80
C SER A 189 -1.11 -10.90 12.68
N VAL A 190 -1.03 -12.09 13.29
CA VAL A 190 -2.10 -13.09 13.21
C VAL A 190 -3.39 -12.61 13.88
N LEU A 191 -3.29 -11.93 15.03
CA LEU A 191 -4.45 -11.40 15.73
C LEU A 191 -5.03 -10.15 15.06
N CYS A 192 -4.22 -9.34 14.37
CA CYS A 192 -4.69 -8.24 13.53
C CYS A 192 -5.48 -8.79 12.34
N ASP A 193 -4.94 -9.79 11.63
CA ASP A 193 -5.66 -10.43 10.52
C ASP A 193 -7.02 -10.98 11.01
N ALA A 194 -7.05 -11.65 12.17
CA ALA A 194 -8.31 -12.13 12.77
C ALA A 194 -9.27 -11.00 13.18
N CYS A 195 -8.77 -9.80 13.49
CA CYS A 195 -9.64 -8.63 13.74
C CYS A 195 -10.21 -8.07 12.44
N ASP A 196 -9.38 -7.98 11.41
CA ASP A 196 -9.76 -7.45 10.10
C ASP A 196 -10.78 -8.36 9.40
N ASP A 197 -10.62 -9.69 9.56
CA ASP A 197 -11.53 -10.71 9.07
C ASP A 197 -12.84 -10.78 9.89
N GLY A 198 -12.87 -10.17 11.09
CA GLY A 198 -14.03 -10.13 11.98
C GLY A 198 -14.18 -11.34 12.91
N ASP A 199 -13.19 -12.22 12.99
CA ASP A 199 -13.17 -13.39 13.89
C ASP A 199 -13.02 -12.99 15.36
N LEU A 200 -12.28 -11.92 15.63
CA LEU A 200 -12.07 -11.37 16.97
C LEU A 200 -12.33 -9.86 16.99
N THR A 201 -12.91 -9.37 18.09
CA THR A 201 -12.83 -7.94 18.39
C THR A 201 -11.42 -7.57 18.87
N ILE A 202 -11.04 -6.29 18.76
CA ILE A 202 -9.76 -5.78 19.30
C ILE A 202 -9.58 -6.16 20.78
N ARG A 203 -10.67 -6.13 21.55
CA ARG A 203 -10.63 -6.51 22.97
C ARG A 203 -10.29 -8.00 23.12
N GLU A 204 -10.95 -8.87 22.37
CA GLU A 204 -10.70 -10.31 22.40
C GLU A 204 -9.29 -10.65 21.90
N ALA A 205 -8.77 -9.92 20.91
CA ALA A 205 -7.38 -10.06 20.46
C ALA A 205 -6.37 -9.69 21.55
N VAL A 206 -6.60 -8.61 22.32
CA VAL A 206 -5.74 -8.26 23.45
C VAL A 206 -5.80 -9.33 24.55
N GLU A 207 -6.99 -9.86 24.85
CA GLU A 207 -7.17 -10.95 25.80
C GLU A 207 -6.48 -12.24 25.31
N ALA A 208 -6.56 -12.56 24.01
CA ALA A 208 -5.90 -13.68 23.38
C ALA A 208 -4.37 -13.58 23.45
N ALA A 209 -3.80 -12.40 23.21
CA ALA A 209 -2.36 -12.17 23.36
C ALA A 209 -1.88 -12.40 24.80
N ASP A 210 -2.63 -11.94 25.80
CA ASP A 210 -2.30 -12.18 27.22
C ASP A 210 -2.46 -13.66 27.61
N ASP A 211 -3.45 -14.35 27.05
CA ASP A 211 -3.60 -15.80 27.20
C ASP A 211 -2.38 -16.55 26.62
N ILE A 212 -2.02 -16.30 25.36
CA ILE A 212 -0.92 -16.97 24.65
C ILE A 212 0.43 -16.76 25.34
N PHE A 213 0.75 -15.51 25.70
CA PHE A 213 2.08 -15.17 26.25
C PHE A 213 2.21 -15.39 27.76
N ARG A 214 1.09 -15.55 28.48
CA ARG A 214 1.14 -15.54 29.95
C ARG A 214 0.13 -16.47 30.58
N LEU A 215 -1.17 -16.18 30.49
CA LEU A 215 -2.16 -16.84 31.35
C LEU A 215 -2.30 -18.34 31.09
N ASN A 216 -2.12 -18.80 29.84
CA ASN A 216 -2.14 -20.23 29.54
C ASN A 216 -1.03 -20.97 30.28
N SER A 217 0.21 -20.46 30.24
CA SER A 217 1.35 -21.05 30.94
C SER A 217 1.18 -21.02 32.47
N VAL A 218 0.67 -19.91 33.02
CA VAL A 218 0.43 -19.78 34.47
C VAL A 218 -0.59 -20.81 34.95
N ARG A 219 -1.68 -21.01 34.20
CA ARG A 219 -2.72 -22.00 34.52
C ARG A 219 -2.21 -23.43 34.41
N LEU A 220 -1.51 -23.75 33.32
CA LEU A 220 -1.08 -25.13 33.05
C LEU A 220 0.05 -25.58 33.98
N TYR A 221 1.06 -24.72 34.21
CA TYR A 221 2.24 -25.05 35.01
C TYR A 221 2.11 -24.65 36.48
N LYS A 222 0.96 -24.09 36.91
CA LYS A 222 0.67 -23.70 38.30
C LYS A 222 1.74 -22.79 38.90
N ILE A 223 2.11 -21.74 38.16
CA ILE A 223 3.17 -20.83 38.56
C ILE A 223 2.65 -19.89 39.66
N ASP A 224 3.03 -20.14 40.91
CA ASP A 224 2.61 -19.38 42.10
C ASP A 224 3.11 -17.92 42.08
N GLY A 225 2.30 -17.00 42.62
CA GLY A 225 2.69 -15.60 42.87
C GLY A 225 2.13 -14.54 41.91
N ILE A 226 1.28 -14.91 40.96
CA ILE A 226 0.61 -13.99 40.03
C ILE A 226 -0.92 -14.03 40.28
N ASN A 227 -1.37 -13.52 41.43
CA ASN A 227 -2.81 -13.50 41.75
C ASN A 227 -3.53 -12.29 41.15
N SER A 228 -4.60 -12.62 40.42
CA SER A 228 -5.71 -11.81 39.91
C SER A 228 -5.47 -10.90 38.68
N PRO A 229 -6.45 -10.86 37.74
CA PRO A 229 -6.36 -10.02 36.57
C PRO A 229 -6.31 -8.57 37.03
N SER A 230 -5.21 -7.88 36.78
CA SER A 230 -5.25 -6.42 36.75
C SER A 230 -6.40 -6.07 35.81
N LYS A 231 -7.47 -5.47 36.34
CA LYS A 231 -8.49 -4.82 35.52
C LYS A 231 -7.71 -3.95 34.54
N ILE A 232 -7.62 -4.38 33.28
CA ILE A 232 -7.12 -3.53 32.22
C ILE A 232 -8.16 -2.43 32.16
N THR A 233 -7.85 -1.33 32.83
CA THR A 233 -8.62 -0.11 32.74
C THR A 233 -8.28 0.37 31.35
N ILE A 234 -9.14 0.04 30.37
CA ILE A 234 -9.03 0.59 29.02
C ILE A 234 -9.09 2.09 29.24
N PRO A 235 -7.99 2.85 29.07
CA PRO A 235 -8.11 4.30 29.05
C PRO A 235 -9.10 4.60 27.94
N HIS A 236 -9.91 5.64 28.06
CA HIS A 236 -10.54 6.22 26.88
C HIS A 236 -9.40 6.63 25.92
N ILE A 237 -8.98 5.70 25.06
CA ILE A 237 -8.09 5.94 23.95
C ILE A 237 -8.99 6.60 22.93
N THR A 238 -9.18 7.90 23.11
CA THR A 238 -9.20 8.80 21.97
C THR A 238 -8.00 8.38 21.14
N LEU A 239 -8.23 7.84 19.94
CA LEU A 239 -7.19 7.48 18.97
C LEU A 239 -6.38 8.76 18.65
N ARG A 240 -5.45 9.10 19.52
CA ARG A 240 -4.21 9.72 19.13
C ARG A 240 -3.37 8.56 18.64
N VAL A 241 -3.30 8.43 17.33
CA VAL A 241 -2.20 7.73 16.67
C VAL A 241 -0.92 8.47 17.08
N GLU A 242 -0.40 8.15 18.26
CA GLU A 242 0.98 8.44 18.58
C GLU A 242 1.79 7.43 17.78
N ASN A 243 2.25 7.89 16.62
CA ASN A 243 3.34 7.28 15.87
C ASN A 243 4.53 7.10 16.81
N LYS A 244 4.60 5.97 17.50
CA LYS A 244 5.85 5.46 18.06
C LYS A 244 6.71 5.08 16.87
N VAL A 245 7.46 6.06 16.39
CA VAL A 245 8.59 5.91 15.50
C VAL A 245 9.38 4.68 15.95
N LEU A 246 9.33 3.62 15.14
CA LEU A 246 10.31 2.54 15.15
C LEU A 246 11.68 3.22 15.14
N GLN A 247 12.38 3.23 16.27
CA GLN A 247 13.73 3.76 16.28
C GLN A 247 14.64 2.84 15.47
N ASP A 248 15.04 3.38 14.32
CA ASP A 248 16.27 3.15 13.55
C ASP A 248 16.43 1.84 12.73
N ASP A 249 15.39 1.39 12.03
CA ASP A 249 15.61 0.56 10.83
C ASP A 249 15.50 1.34 9.51
N VAL A 250 15.03 2.59 9.56
CA VAL A 250 15.02 3.49 8.40
C VAL A 250 16.45 3.94 8.11
N VAL A 251 16.90 3.70 6.89
CA VAL A 251 18.23 4.07 6.39
C VAL A 251 18.15 5.40 5.64
N PHE A 252 17.11 5.59 4.81
CA PHE A 252 16.93 6.80 4.00
C PHE A 252 15.50 7.34 4.09
N VAL A 253 15.40 8.66 3.99
CA VAL A 253 14.15 9.38 3.76
C VAL A 253 14.24 10.07 2.39
N ARG A 254 13.38 9.66 1.46
CA ARG A 254 13.25 10.21 0.10
C ARG A 254 12.42 11.47 0.12
N MET A 255 13.04 12.61 -0.14
CA MET A 255 12.35 13.89 -0.32
C MET A 255 11.96 14.06 -1.78
N ILE A 256 10.66 14.02 -2.05
CA ILE A 256 10.09 14.02 -3.39
C ILE A 256 9.51 15.39 -3.73
N TRP A 257 9.74 15.86 -4.96
CA TRP A 257 9.05 17.01 -5.53
C TRP A 257 8.75 16.77 -7.01
N VAL A 258 7.82 17.55 -7.58
CA VAL A 258 7.49 17.50 -9.01
C VAL A 258 7.83 18.85 -9.62
N ASP A 259 8.59 18.84 -10.71
CA ASP A 259 8.96 20.08 -11.40
C ASP A 259 7.87 20.56 -12.39
N THR A 260 8.15 21.64 -13.12
CA THR A 260 7.24 22.17 -14.15
C THR A 260 7.09 21.25 -15.35
N SER A 261 8.06 20.36 -15.64
CA SER A 261 7.92 19.34 -16.69
C SER A 261 6.91 18.26 -16.29
N GLY A 262 6.65 18.08 -14.99
CA GLY A 262 5.76 17.05 -14.46
C GLY A 262 6.51 15.79 -14.00
N GLN A 263 7.85 15.81 -14.07
CA GLN A 263 8.68 14.70 -13.64
C GLN A 263 8.84 14.69 -12.12
N HIS A 264 8.72 13.50 -11.54
CA HIS A 264 9.00 13.26 -10.14
C HIS A 264 10.51 13.23 -9.93
N ARG A 265 10.98 13.99 -8.93
CA ARG A 265 12.38 14.10 -8.56
C ARG A 265 12.54 13.78 -7.08
N CYS A 266 13.72 13.28 -6.73
CA CYS A 266 13.98 12.79 -5.38
C CYS A 266 15.40 13.14 -4.91
N ARG A 267 15.53 13.45 -3.63
CA ARG A 267 16.80 13.38 -2.89
C ARG A 267 16.61 12.49 -1.66
N ALA A 268 17.45 11.46 -1.54
CA ALA A 268 17.48 10.62 -0.37
C ALA A 268 18.40 11.22 0.70
N VAL A 269 17.88 11.40 1.91
CA VAL A 269 18.62 11.87 3.08
C VAL A 269 18.81 10.69 4.04
N PRO A 270 20.03 10.43 4.55
CA PRO A 270 20.22 9.42 5.59
C PRO A 270 19.35 9.73 6.83
N ALA A 271 18.64 8.73 7.37
CA ALA A 271 17.70 8.92 8.48
C ALA A 271 18.34 9.65 9.69
N LYS A 272 19.60 9.33 10.00
CA LYS A 272 20.39 9.99 11.06
C LYS A 272 20.53 11.51 10.87
N ARG A 273 20.53 11.99 9.62
CA ARG A 273 20.61 13.43 9.29
C ARG A 273 19.22 14.06 9.15
N PHE A 274 18.17 13.26 8.92
CA PHE A 274 16.85 13.78 8.59
C PHE A 274 16.30 14.74 9.66
N GLY A 275 16.55 14.49 10.94
CA GLY A 275 16.13 15.40 12.03
C GLY A 275 16.64 16.84 11.88
N THR A 276 17.86 17.04 11.33
CA THR A 276 18.40 18.38 11.04
C THR A 276 17.75 19.00 9.78
N VAL A 277 17.43 18.16 8.80
CA VAL A 277 16.84 18.57 7.51
C VAL A 277 15.40 19.09 7.68
N VAL A 278 14.67 18.66 8.71
CA VAL A 278 13.30 19.16 8.97
C VAL A 278 13.25 20.68 9.05
N LYS A 279 14.29 21.33 9.58
CA LYS A 279 14.36 22.80 9.69
C LYS A 279 15.25 23.41 8.61
N ASP A 280 16.44 22.87 8.40
CA ASP A 280 17.43 23.50 7.53
C ASP A 280 17.18 23.21 6.04
N GLY A 281 16.40 22.16 5.76
CA GLY A 281 16.17 21.67 4.41
C GLY A 281 17.38 21.03 3.76
N VAL A 282 17.20 20.68 2.49
CA VAL A 282 18.27 20.27 1.59
C VAL A 282 18.42 21.33 0.49
N GLY A 283 19.64 21.83 0.28
CA GLY A 283 19.93 22.79 -0.79
C GLY A 283 19.63 22.21 -2.17
N LEU A 284 18.80 22.88 -2.98
CA LEU A 284 18.47 22.49 -4.35
C LEU A 284 18.72 23.66 -5.29
N THR A 285 19.29 23.40 -6.47
CA THR A 285 19.47 24.45 -7.49
C THR A 285 18.12 24.99 -7.96
N VAL A 286 18.01 26.30 -8.12
CA VAL A 286 16.81 26.94 -8.68
C VAL A 286 16.49 26.45 -10.10
N ALA A 287 17.48 25.97 -10.84
CA ALA A 287 17.30 25.42 -12.18
C ALA A 287 16.33 24.23 -12.22
N SER A 288 16.07 23.56 -11.08
CA SER A 288 15.24 22.36 -11.02
C SER A 288 13.80 22.56 -11.52
N MET A 289 13.27 23.79 -11.43
CA MET A 289 11.93 24.14 -11.92
C MET A 289 11.91 24.62 -13.38
N ALA A 290 13.04 24.55 -14.07
CA ALA A 290 13.15 24.87 -15.50
C ALA A 290 13.68 23.71 -16.34
N LEU A 291 13.86 22.53 -15.75
CA LEU A 291 14.35 21.35 -16.46
C LEU A 291 13.29 20.84 -17.44
N ARG A 292 13.77 20.21 -18.51
CA ARG A 292 12.96 19.74 -19.64
C ARG A 292 12.77 18.22 -19.56
N SER A 293 11.70 17.70 -20.15
CA SER A 293 11.40 16.27 -20.14
C SER A 293 12.45 15.45 -20.88
N SER A 294 13.12 16.07 -21.85
CA SER A 294 14.16 15.46 -22.68
C SER A 294 15.56 15.49 -22.07
N VAL A 295 15.88 16.52 -21.28
CA VAL A 295 17.24 16.76 -20.76
C VAL A 295 17.23 17.65 -19.51
N ASP A 296 18.14 17.36 -18.58
CA ASP A 296 18.37 18.14 -17.36
C ASP A 296 19.16 19.44 -17.66
N ALA A 297 18.58 20.34 -18.46
CA ALA A 297 19.09 21.69 -18.65
C ALA A 297 17.94 22.72 -18.57
N PRO A 298 18.17 23.89 -17.95
CA PRO A 298 17.14 24.91 -17.80
C PRO A 298 16.67 25.41 -19.17
N ALA A 299 15.35 25.53 -19.32
CA ALA A 299 14.72 26.08 -20.51
C ALA A 299 14.91 27.59 -20.58
N ASP A 300 15.25 28.08 -21.78
CA ASP A 300 15.30 29.51 -22.06
C ASP A 300 13.92 30.15 -21.84
N GLY A 301 13.91 31.39 -21.36
CA GLY A 301 12.68 32.13 -21.06
C GLY A 301 11.98 31.71 -19.76
N SER A 302 12.49 30.72 -19.02
CA SER A 302 11.93 30.32 -17.70
C SER A 302 12.25 31.30 -16.57
N GLY A 303 13.21 32.20 -16.78
CA GLY A 303 13.74 33.10 -15.74
C GLY A 303 14.66 32.41 -14.73
N LEU A 304 15.01 31.13 -14.94
CA LEU A 304 15.85 30.34 -14.06
C LEU A 304 17.14 29.92 -14.77
N THR A 305 18.25 29.91 -14.04
CA THR A 305 19.57 29.51 -14.54
C THR A 305 20.23 28.57 -13.54
N GLY A 306 21.45 28.09 -13.84
CA GLY A 306 22.24 27.30 -12.89
C GLY A 306 22.73 28.07 -11.65
N VAL A 307 22.44 29.38 -11.55
CA VAL A 307 22.88 30.23 -10.43
C VAL A 307 21.76 30.40 -9.42
N GLY A 308 22.02 30.02 -8.18
CA GLY A 308 21.09 30.15 -7.06
C GLY A 308 20.72 28.81 -6.44
N GLU A 309 20.33 28.86 -5.17
CA GLU A 309 19.94 27.71 -4.38
C GLU A 309 18.68 28.05 -3.56
N ILE A 310 17.81 27.07 -3.41
CA ILE A 310 16.65 27.07 -2.51
C ILE A 310 16.78 25.92 -1.51
N ARG A 311 15.88 25.86 -0.53
CA ARG A 311 15.74 24.77 0.42
C ARG A 311 14.53 23.91 0.06
N LEU A 312 14.77 22.62 -0.10
CA LEU A 312 13.71 21.61 -0.02
C LEU A 312 13.42 21.35 1.46
N ILE A 313 12.21 21.66 1.90
CA ILE A 313 11.73 21.46 3.28
C ILE A 313 10.73 20.30 3.28
N PRO A 314 10.94 19.23 4.05
CA PRO A 314 10.01 18.10 4.06
C PRO A 314 8.69 18.48 4.74
N ASP A 315 7.58 18.15 4.12
CA ASP A 315 6.24 18.27 4.70
C ASP A 315 5.89 16.99 5.47
N LEU A 316 6.06 17.03 6.79
CA LEU A 316 5.95 15.86 7.64
C LEU A 316 4.54 15.24 7.66
N SER A 317 3.48 15.97 7.30
CA SER A 317 2.14 15.37 7.21
C SER A 317 2.01 14.39 6.03
N THR A 318 2.89 14.50 5.03
CA THR A 318 2.94 13.59 3.88
C THR A 318 3.91 12.43 4.07
N LYS A 319 4.61 12.38 5.20
CA LYS A 319 5.64 11.38 5.44
C LYS A 319 5.01 9.99 5.60
N CYS A 320 5.43 9.04 4.77
CA CYS A 320 4.99 7.66 4.86
C CYS A 320 6.17 6.68 4.69
N ARG A 321 6.00 5.47 5.21
CA ARG A 321 6.95 4.37 4.98
C ARG A 321 6.77 3.85 3.56
N ILE A 322 7.87 3.49 2.89
CA ILE A 322 7.80 2.96 1.52
C ILE A 322 7.40 1.47 1.57
N PRO A 323 6.26 1.07 1.00
CA PRO A 323 5.76 -0.30 1.13
C PRO A 323 6.66 -1.35 0.49
N TRP A 324 7.33 -1.02 -0.63
CA TRP A 324 8.24 -1.92 -1.35
C TRP A 324 9.71 -1.82 -0.90
N ALA A 325 10.04 -0.87 -0.02
CA ALA A 325 11.40 -0.66 0.49
C ALA A 325 11.32 -0.38 1.99
N HIS A 326 11.13 -1.44 2.78
CA HIS A 326 10.78 -1.31 4.19
C HIS A 326 11.80 -0.52 5.03
N GLN A 327 13.06 -0.40 4.62
CA GLN A 327 14.07 0.41 5.32
C GLN A 327 14.11 1.87 4.86
N GLU A 328 13.11 2.32 4.11
CA GLU A 328 13.05 3.67 3.56
C GLU A 328 11.69 4.30 3.81
N GLU A 329 11.70 5.62 3.94
CA GLU A 329 10.51 6.46 4.02
C GLU A 329 10.51 7.43 2.84
N MET A 330 9.35 7.96 2.48
CA MET A 330 9.21 9.05 1.52
C MET A 330 8.39 10.18 2.12
N VAL A 331 8.65 11.39 1.65
CA VAL A 331 7.99 12.61 2.10
C VAL A 331 7.98 13.61 0.94
N LEU A 332 6.87 14.30 0.73
CA LEU A 332 6.82 15.40 -0.23
C LEU A 332 7.51 16.62 0.37
N ALA A 333 8.17 17.40 -0.48
CA ALA A 333 8.94 18.55 -0.05
C ALA A 333 8.44 19.85 -0.69
N ASP A 334 8.40 20.89 0.13
CA ASP A 334 8.16 22.25 -0.28
C ASP A 334 9.47 22.91 -0.72
N MET A 335 9.36 23.87 -1.64
CA MET A 335 10.48 24.66 -2.09
C MET A 335 10.43 26.05 -1.45
N GLN A 336 11.47 26.40 -0.70
CA GLN A 336 11.53 27.61 0.11
C GLN A 336 12.84 28.36 -0.12
N ILE A 337 12.85 29.69 -0.02
CA ILE A 337 14.10 30.48 -0.06
C ILE A 337 14.91 30.23 1.21
N LYS A 338 14.21 30.27 2.35
CA LYS A 338 14.68 29.87 3.68
C LYS A 338 13.48 29.30 4.45
N TYR A 339 13.75 28.61 5.55
CA TYR A 339 12.69 28.00 6.36
C TYR A 339 11.59 29.00 6.73
N GLY A 340 10.35 28.68 6.37
CA GLY A 340 9.16 29.51 6.58
C GLY A 340 8.88 30.53 5.46
N GLU A 341 9.74 30.66 4.45
CA GLU A 341 9.54 31.58 3.32
C GLU A 341 9.44 30.79 2.02
N ALA A 342 8.21 30.59 1.56
CA ALA A 342 7.94 29.84 0.33
C ALA A 342 8.56 30.51 -0.90
N TRP A 343 9.07 29.69 -1.81
CA TRP A 343 9.64 30.16 -3.06
C TRP A 343 8.53 30.30 -4.11
N ASP A 344 8.59 31.37 -4.90
CA ASP A 344 7.56 31.71 -5.90
C ASP A 344 7.34 30.63 -6.97
N TYR A 345 8.28 29.72 -7.16
CA TYR A 345 8.22 28.63 -8.13
C TYR A 345 7.78 27.29 -7.52
N CYS A 346 7.34 27.25 -6.25
CA CYS A 346 6.87 26.04 -5.60
C CYS A 346 5.45 25.66 -6.06
N PRO A 347 5.23 24.50 -6.72
CA PRO A 347 3.89 24.09 -7.17
C PRO A 347 2.91 23.85 -6.03
N ARG A 348 3.37 23.19 -4.95
CA ARG A 348 2.56 22.90 -3.75
C ARG A 348 2.05 24.19 -3.10
N GLU A 349 2.91 25.20 -3.00
CA GLU A 349 2.52 26.50 -2.45
C GLU A 349 1.58 27.25 -3.39
N ALA A 350 1.81 27.20 -4.70
CA ALA A 350 0.92 27.83 -5.67
C ALA A 350 -0.52 27.27 -5.54
N LEU A 351 -0.67 25.95 -5.40
CA LEU A 351 -1.97 25.32 -5.16
C LEU A 351 -2.58 25.74 -3.82
N ARG A 352 -1.80 25.77 -2.73
CA ARG A 352 -2.26 26.25 -1.42
C ARG A 352 -2.77 27.68 -1.47
N ARG A 353 -2.02 28.58 -2.11
CA ARG A 353 -2.38 29.99 -2.23
C ARG A 353 -3.70 30.17 -2.97
N VAL A 354 -3.86 29.54 -4.14
CA VAL A 354 -5.09 29.69 -4.92
C VAL A 354 -6.28 29.01 -4.22
N SER A 355 -6.07 27.86 -3.57
CA SER A 355 -7.11 27.20 -2.76
C SER A 355 -7.54 28.06 -1.57
N LYS A 356 -6.59 28.78 -0.95
CA LYS A 356 -6.88 29.73 0.13
C LYS A 356 -7.73 30.90 -0.37
N VAL A 357 -7.47 31.42 -1.58
CA VAL A 357 -8.32 32.46 -2.18
C VAL A 357 -9.76 31.97 -2.37
N LEU A 358 -9.94 30.75 -2.90
CA LEU A 358 -11.27 30.15 -3.04
C LEU A 358 -12.00 30.06 -1.70
N LYS A 359 -11.29 29.66 -0.63
CA LYS A 359 -11.85 29.56 0.72
C LYS A 359 -12.17 30.93 1.32
N ASP A 360 -11.26 31.88 1.25
CA ASP A 360 -11.39 33.19 1.90
C ASP A 360 -12.46 34.05 1.21
N GLU A 361 -12.56 34.01 -0.12
CA GLU A 361 -13.52 34.83 -0.88
C GLU A 361 -14.92 34.21 -0.97
N PHE A 362 -15.01 32.88 -1.04
CA PHE A 362 -16.28 32.18 -1.34
C PHE A 362 -16.70 31.16 -0.29
N ASN A 363 -15.88 30.88 0.73
CA ASN A 363 -16.09 29.81 1.72
C ASN A 363 -16.13 28.39 1.10
N LEU A 364 -15.54 28.21 -0.09
CA LEU A 364 -15.55 26.96 -0.83
C LEU A 364 -14.22 26.22 -0.73
N GLU A 365 -14.26 24.89 -0.81
CA GLU A 365 -13.10 24.02 -0.95
C GLU A 365 -13.31 23.10 -2.15
N MET A 366 -12.27 22.92 -2.96
CA MET A 366 -12.36 21.99 -4.08
C MET A 366 -12.07 20.56 -3.63
N ASP A 367 -12.97 19.65 -3.99
CA ASP A 367 -12.88 18.21 -3.73
C ASP A 367 -12.65 17.48 -5.06
N VAL A 368 -11.69 16.56 -5.05
CA VAL A 368 -11.06 16.03 -6.26
C VAL A 368 -10.91 14.52 -6.19
N GLY A 369 -11.36 13.83 -7.24
CA GLY A 369 -11.04 12.43 -7.52
C GLY A 369 -10.28 12.29 -8.83
N PHE A 370 -9.42 11.27 -8.94
CA PHE A 370 -8.65 11.00 -10.15
C PHE A 370 -8.94 9.59 -10.67
N GLU A 371 -9.20 9.50 -11.98
CA GLU A 371 -9.10 8.26 -12.75
C GLU A 371 -7.75 8.31 -13.46
N ASN A 372 -6.82 7.43 -13.15
CA ASN A 372 -5.46 7.51 -13.67
C ASN A 372 -5.13 6.27 -14.48
N GLU A 373 -5.06 6.46 -15.80
CA GLU A 373 -4.73 5.42 -16.76
C GLU A 373 -3.20 5.28 -16.90
N PHE A 374 -2.73 4.10 -17.28
CA PHE A 374 -1.32 3.84 -17.56
C PHE A 374 -1.14 2.60 -18.43
N TYR A 375 0.03 2.49 -19.08
CA TYR A 375 0.42 1.26 -19.78
C TYR A 375 1.37 0.43 -18.94
N LEU A 376 1.17 -0.89 -18.95
CA LEU A 376 2.14 -1.87 -18.51
C LEU A 376 2.87 -2.45 -19.73
N LEU A 377 4.19 -2.25 -19.77
CA LEU A 377 5.05 -2.71 -20.84
C LEU A 377 6.03 -3.76 -20.31
N LYS A 378 6.32 -4.78 -21.11
CA LYS A 378 7.38 -5.78 -20.87
C LYS A 378 8.52 -5.57 -21.86
N ASN A 379 9.74 -5.78 -21.38
CA ASN A 379 10.92 -5.75 -22.24
C ASN A 379 11.04 -7.08 -22.99
N VAL A 380 11.15 -7.01 -24.31
CA VAL A 380 11.43 -8.15 -25.19
C VAL A 380 12.68 -7.82 -25.99
N SER A 381 13.76 -8.53 -25.70
CA SER A 381 15.00 -8.42 -26.47
C SER A 381 14.87 -9.21 -27.78
N ARG A 382 14.98 -8.52 -28.92
CA ARG A 382 15.07 -9.13 -30.26
C ARG A 382 16.31 -8.58 -30.95
N GLU A 383 17.16 -9.46 -31.47
CA GLU A 383 18.38 -9.08 -32.21
C GLU A 383 19.32 -8.12 -31.43
N GLY A 384 19.38 -8.26 -30.11
CA GLY A 384 20.20 -7.40 -29.25
C GLY A 384 19.65 -5.99 -29.02
N LYS A 385 18.39 -5.73 -29.42
CA LYS A 385 17.65 -4.50 -29.09
C LYS A 385 16.50 -4.81 -28.16
N ASP A 386 16.49 -4.12 -27.03
CA ASP A 386 15.39 -4.13 -26.08
C ASP A 386 14.21 -3.35 -26.65
N ASN A 387 13.05 -4.00 -26.74
CA ASN A 387 11.81 -3.38 -27.18
C ASN A 387 10.77 -3.50 -26.08
N TRP A 388 10.15 -2.38 -25.73
CA TRP A 388 9.03 -2.35 -24.80
C TRP A 388 7.73 -2.59 -25.56
N VAL A 389 7.05 -3.68 -25.22
CA VAL A 389 5.77 -4.05 -25.82
C VAL A 389 4.70 -4.18 -24.73
N PRO A 390 3.42 -3.93 -25.05
CA PRO A 390 2.33 -4.15 -24.10
C PRO A 390 2.34 -5.54 -23.47
N VAL A 391 1.96 -5.62 -22.19
CA VAL A 391 1.77 -6.91 -21.51
C VAL A 391 0.56 -7.68 -22.05
N ASP A 392 -0.45 -6.95 -22.52
CA ASP A 392 -1.73 -7.45 -23.00
C ASP A 392 -2.18 -6.74 -24.29
N SER A 393 -3.11 -7.34 -25.04
CA SER A 393 -3.71 -6.76 -26.24
C SER A 393 -5.19 -7.11 -26.38
N THR A 394 -5.87 -7.38 -25.25
CA THR A 394 -7.29 -7.74 -25.23
C THR A 394 -8.17 -6.49 -25.16
N PRO A 395 -9.48 -6.60 -25.50
CA PRO A 395 -10.37 -5.44 -25.56
C PRO A 395 -10.67 -4.80 -24.20
N TYR A 396 -11.25 -3.61 -24.24
CA TYR A 396 -11.76 -2.86 -23.09
C TYR A 396 -12.58 -3.72 -22.11
N CYS A 397 -12.33 -3.58 -20.81
CA CYS A 397 -12.96 -4.33 -19.71
C CYS A 397 -12.86 -5.86 -19.84
N SER A 398 -11.84 -6.37 -20.52
CA SER A 398 -11.58 -7.81 -20.63
C SER A 398 -11.22 -8.42 -19.28
N SER A 399 -11.94 -9.48 -18.88
CA SER A 399 -11.60 -10.24 -17.66
C SER A 399 -10.23 -10.92 -17.77
N SER A 400 -9.82 -11.34 -18.97
CA SER A 400 -8.52 -12.00 -19.16
C SER A 400 -7.34 -11.02 -19.06
N ALA A 401 -7.51 -9.76 -19.47
CA ALA A 401 -6.51 -8.71 -19.20
C ALA A 401 -6.34 -8.50 -17.70
N PHE A 402 -7.47 -8.42 -16.99
CA PHE A 402 -7.45 -8.24 -15.54
C PHE A 402 -6.77 -9.42 -14.85
N ASP A 403 -7.11 -10.67 -15.21
CA ASP A 403 -6.48 -11.87 -14.66
C ASP A 403 -4.96 -11.88 -14.88
N ALA A 404 -4.50 -11.42 -16.05
CA ALA A 404 -3.08 -11.35 -16.37
C ALA A 404 -2.30 -10.34 -15.49
N ALA A 405 -2.96 -9.27 -15.03
CA ALA A 405 -2.37 -8.23 -14.20
C ALA A 405 -2.79 -8.32 -12.71
N SER A 406 -3.67 -9.25 -12.34
CA SER A 406 -4.34 -9.31 -11.03
C SER A 406 -3.36 -9.39 -9.85
N SER A 407 -2.31 -10.21 -9.96
CA SER A 407 -1.28 -10.31 -8.90
C SER A 407 -0.54 -8.99 -8.67
N LEU A 408 -0.23 -8.26 -9.75
CA LEU A 408 0.37 -6.93 -9.68
C LEU A 408 -0.61 -5.93 -9.06
N PHE A 409 -1.89 -5.96 -9.43
CA PHE A 409 -2.90 -5.07 -8.85
C PHE A 409 -3.20 -5.34 -7.39
N GLN A 410 -3.17 -6.59 -6.94
CA GLN A 410 -3.27 -6.92 -5.51
C GLN A 410 -2.11 -6.30 -4.72
N GLU A 411 -0.88 -6.38 -5.24
CA GLU A 411 0.28 -5.76 -4.61
C GLU A 411 0.21 -4.23 -4.65
N VAL A 412 -0.17 -3.63 -5.79
CA VAL A 412 -0.39 -2.18 -5.90
C VAL A 412 -1.45 -1.72 -4.92
N ASN A 413 -2.61 -2.39 -4.85
CA ASN A 413 -3.70 -2.06 -3.96
C ASN A 413 -3.27 -2.12 -2.48
N SER A 414 -2.59 -3.20 -2.08
CA SER A 414 -2.05 -3.33 -0.72
C SER A 414 -1.05 -2.20 -0.38
N CYS A 415 -0.17 -1.85 -1.33
CA CYS A 415 0.78 -0.75 -1.14
C CYS A 415 0.06 0.61 -1.02
N LEU A 416 -0.94 0.89 -1.86
CA LEU A 416 -1.73 2.12 -1.82
C LEU A 416 -2.51 2.25 -0.51
N GLN A 417 -3.14 1.18 -0.05
CA GLN A 417 -3.83 1.12 1.24
C GLN A 417 -2.88 1.41 2.40
N SER A 418 -1.66 0.87 2.38
CA SER A 418 -0.66 1.10 3.44
C SER A 418 -0.16 2.56 3.53
N VAL A 419 -0.36 3.37 2.48
CA VAL A 419 -0.10 4.81 2.47
C VAL A 419 -1.38 5.66 2.54
N ASN A 420 -2.51 5.04 2.91
CA ASN A 420 -3.83 5.65 3.09
C ASN A 420 -4.43 6.27 1.81
N ILE A 421 -4.17 5.67 0.64
CA ILE A 421 -4.79 6.06 -0.62
C ILE A 421 -5.91 5.07 -0.95
N PRO A 422 -7.19 5.47 -0.84
CA PRO A 422 -8.31 4.60 -1.18
C PRO A 422 -8.37 4.37 -2.69
N VAL A 423 -8.61 3.13 -3.08
CA VAL A 423 -8.85 2.71 -4.46
C VAL A 423 -10.27 2.21 -4.57
N GLU A 424 -11.02 2.78 -5.52
CA GLU A 424 -12.41 2.42 -5.78
C GLU A 424 -12.50 1.31 -6.84
N GLN A 425 -11.64 1.36 -7.86
CA GLN A 425 -11.72 0.45 -9.00
C GLN A 425 -10.37 0.25 -9.71
N PHE A 426 -10.20 -0.93 -10.29
CA PHE A 426 -9.22 -1.22 -11.34
C PHE A 426 -9.94 -1.87 -12.53
N HIS A 427 -9.55 -1.53 -13.75
CA HIS A 427 -9.99 -2.24 -14.95
C HIS A 427 -8.98 -2.15 -16.09
N ALA A 428 -9.13 -3.07 -17.05
CA ALA A 428 -8.41 -3.01 -18.32
C ALA A 428 -9.06 -1.96 -19.23
N GLU A 429 -8.24 -1.06 -19.75
CA GLU A 429 -8.66 -0.01 -20.65
C GLU A 429 -8.58 -0.44 -22.12
N ALA A 430 -9.00 0.44 -23.02
CA ALA A 430 -9.19 0.08 -24.43
C ALA A 430 -7.88 -0.06 -25.23
N GLY A 431 -6.77 0.57 -24.81
CA GLY A 431 -5.46 0.46 -25.45
C GLY A 431 -4.69 -0.79 -25.04
N ASN A 432 -3.70 -1.20 -25.84
CA ASN A 432 -2.96 -2.43 -25.57
C ASN A 432 -2.12 -2.31 -24.29
N GLY A 433 -2.38 -3.20 -23.33
CA GLY A 433 -1.72 -3.20 -22.02
C GLY A 433 -2.03 -1.96 -21.19
N GLN A 434 -3.12 -1.26 -21.51
CA GLN A 434 -3.62 -0.11 -20.79
C GLN A 434 -4.52 -0.55 -19.65
N PHE A 435 -4.36 0.10 -18.50
CA PHE A 435 -5.17 -0.14 -17.32
C PHE A 435 -5.49 1.18 -16.65
N GLU A 436 -6.57 1.20 -15.89
CA GLU A 436 -6.98 2.35 -15.09
C GLU A 436 -7.06 1.97 -13.62
N VAL A 437 -6.71 2.93 -12.77
CA VAL A 437 -7.01 2.91 -11.35
C VAL A 437 -7.83 4.15 -10.99
N VAL A 438 -8.96 3.94 -10.32
CA VAL A 438 -9.85 5.01 -9.84
C VAL A 438 -9.61 5.20 -8.35
N PHE A 439 -9.20 6.41 -7.96
CA PHE A 439 -8.93 6.75 -6.56
C PHE A 439 -10.15 7.39 -5.90
N GLY A 440 -10.28 7.19 -4.58
CA GLY A 440 -11.27 7.90 -3.78
C GLY A 440 -11.01 9.42 -3.79
N HIS A 441 -12.08 10.21 -3.70
CA HIS A 441 -12.00 11.66 -3.73
C HIS A 441 -11.59 12.27 -2.38
N THR A 442 -10.90 13.41 -2.42
CA THR A 442 -10.50 14.15 -1.22
C THR A 442 -10.23 15.63 -1.53
N VAL A 443 -9.97 16.42 -0.49
CA VAL A 443 -9.61 17.84 -0.63
C VAL A 443 -8.41 18.03 -1.56
N CYS A 444 -8.49 19.05 -2.40
CA CYS A 444 -7.62 19.26 -3.56
C CYS A 444 -6.11 19.07 -3.31
N ASN A 445 -5.54 19.61 -2.21
CA ASN A 445 -4.12 19.46 -1.92
C ASN A 445 -3.73 17.99 -1.67
N HIS A 446 -4.55 17.25 -0.92
CA HIS A 446 -4.31 15.84 -0.64
C HIS A 446 -4.50 14.99 -1.90
N ALA A 447 -5.45 15.32 -2.77
CA ALA A 447 -5.66 14.59 -4.02
C ALA A 447 -4.42 14.67 -4.93
N ALA A 448 -3.79 15.85 -5.05
CA ALA A 448 -2.55 16.02 -5.80
C ALA A 448 -1.39 15.20 -5.19
N ASP A 449 -1.27 15.19 -3.86
CA ASP A 449 -0.24 14.43 -3.14
C ASP A 449 -0.44 12.92 -3.31
N ASN A 450 -1.68 12.45 -3.18
CA ASN A 450 -2.07 11.05 -3.38
C ASN A 450 -1.73 10.59 -4.79
N LEU A 451 -2.01 11.39 -5.82
CA LEU A 451 -1.69 11.03 -7.21
C LEU A 451 -0.18 10.83 -7.42
N ILE A 452 0.66 11.67 -6.80
CA ILE A 452 2.12 11.53 -6.88
C ILE A 452 2.58 10.22 -6.23
N PHE A 453 2.12 9.95 -5.02
CA PHE A 453 2.47 8.70 -4.32
C PHE A 453 1.92 7.47 -5.04
N ALA A 454 0.71 7.54 -5.59
CA ALA A 454 0.14 6.43 -6.31
C ALA A 454 0.95 6.06 -7.56
N ARG A 455 1.41 7.05 -8.32
CA ARG A 455 2.31 6.82 -9.48
C ARG A 455 3.67 6.25 -9.05
N GLU A 456 4.22 6.67 -7.91
CA GLU A 456 5.44 6.07 -7.34
C GLU A 456 5.22 4.58 -6.98
N VAL A 457 4.10 4.26 -6.33
CA VAL A 457 3.72 2.90 -5.96
C VAL A 457 3.60 2.02 -7.21
N ILE A 458 2.81 2.45 -8.19
CA ILE A 458 2.57 1.70 -9.43
C ILE A 458 3.89 1.45 -10.17
N ARG A 459 4.74 2.47 -10.34
CA ARG A 459 6.05 2.30 -10.99
C ARG A 459 6.96 1.36 -10.22
N ALA A 460 6.97 1.44 -8.89
CA ALA A 460 7.83 0.59 -8.08
C ALA A 460 7.41 -0.88 -8.12
N VAL A 461 6.12 -1.15 -7.97
CA VAL A 461 5.57 -2.52 -8.03
C VAL A 461 5.71 -3.11 -9.43
N ALA A 462 5.44 -2.33 -10.48
CA ALA A 462 5.69 -2.79 -11.86
C ALA A 462 7.17 -3.14 -12.09
N ARG A 463 8.10 -2.28 -11.65
CA ARG A 463 9.54 -2.53 -11.77
C ARG A 463 9.99 -3.77 -11.00
N LYS A 464 9.45 -3.99 -9.80
CA LYS A 464 9.71 -5.19 -8.99
C LYS A 464 9.30 -6.47 -9.75
N ASN A 465 8.24 -6.38 -10.55
CA ASN A 465 7.73 -7.48 -11.37
C ASN A 465 8.34 -7.53 -12.80
N GLY A 466 9.43 -6.79 -13.05
CA GLY A 466 10.12 -6.79 -14.36
C GLY A 466 9.36 -6.06 -15.47
N LEU A 467 8.38 -5.24 -15.13
CA LEU A 467 7.57 -4.44 -16.04
C LEU A 467 7.90 -2.95 -15.94
N LEU A 468 7.50 -2.20 -16.95
CA LEU A 468 7.54 -0.74 -16.98
C LEU A 468 6.11 -0.21 -16.99
N ALA A 469 5.71 0.43 -15.90
CA ALA A 469 4.51 1.26 -15.88
C ALA A 469 4.85 2.66 -16.39
N THR A 470 4.11 3.15 -17.38
CA THR A 470 4.28 4.48 -17.97
C THR A 470 2.95 5.22 -18.02
N PHE A 471 2.97 6.49 -17.61
CA PHE A 471 1.80 7.40 -17.60
C PHE A 471 1.84 8.39 -18.77
N VAL A 472 2.69 8.14 -19.76
CA VAL A 472 2.78 8.95 -20.99
C VAL A 472 1.44 8.99 -21.74
N PRO A 473 1.03 10.16 -22.29
CA PRO A 473 -0.27 10.30 -22.96
C PRO A 473 -0.45 9.36 -24.16
N LYS A 474 0.59 9.15 -24.97
CA LYS A 474 0.60 8.09 -26.00
C LYS A 474 1.95 7.37 -26.02
N TYR A 475 1.95 6.10 -25.59
CA TYR A 475 3.15 5.26 -25.72
C TYR A 475 3.42 4.90 -27.19
N SER A 476 2.35 4.72 -27.97
CA SER A 476 2.36 4.42 -29.40
C SER A 476 1.38 5.35 -30.11
N LEU A 477 1.83 6.04 -31.17
CA LEU A 477 0.98 6.96 -31.92
C LEU A 477 -0.20 6.26 -32.62
N ASN A 478 -0.11 4.93 -32.82
CA ASN A 478 -1.14 4.12 -33.47
C ASN A 478 -2.14 3.48 -32.50
N ASP A 479 -1.96 3.66 -31.19
CA ASP A 479 -2.84 3.09 -30.17
C ASP A 479 -3.73 4.18 -29.54
N LEU A 480 -4.64 3.79 -28.64
CA LEU A 480 -5.38 4.72 -27.79
C LEU A 480 -4.43 5.44 -26.82
N GLY A 481 -4.88 6.55 -26.24
CA GLY A 481 -4.08 7.37 -25.32
C GLY A 481 -4.47 7.17 -23.86
N SER A 482 -3.57 7.55 -22.95
CA SER A 482 -3.72 7.44 -21.51
C SER A 482 -4.03 8.80 -20.87
N GLY A 483 -5.18 8.88 -20.20
CA GLY A 483 -5.65 10.03 -19.42
C GLY A 483 -5.34 9.95 -17.93
N SER A 484 -5.55 11.06 -17.26
CA SER A 484 -5.63 11.15 -15.80
C SER A 484 -6.82 12.04 -15.45
N HIS A 485 -8.03 11.61 -15.78
CA HIS A 485 -9.25 12.41 -15.66
C HIS A 485 -9.43 12.93 -14.23
N VAL A 486 -9.93 14.16 -14.13
CA VAL A 486 -10.12 14.84 -12.85
C VAL A 486 -11.59 15.07 -12.62
N HIS A 487 -12.13 14.43 -11.59
CA HIS A 487 -13.46 14.72 -11.07
C HIS A 487 -13.36 15.86 -10.07
N VAL A 488 -14.15 16.90 -10.28
CA VAL A 488 -14.13 18.15 -9.49
C VAL A 488 -15.52 18.40 -8.94
N SER A 489 -15.59 18.66 -7.64
CA SER A 489 -16.75 19.24 -6.98
C SER A 489 -16.32 20.33 -5.99
N LEU A 490 -17.30 21.09 -5.48
CA LEU A 490 -17.06 22.10 -4.44
C LEU A 490 -17.77 21.71 -3.16
N LEU A 491 -17.08 21.91 -2.04
CA LEU A 491 -17.58 21.72 -0.70
C LEU A 491 -17.77 23.08 -0.03
N GLU A 492 -18.92 23.28 0.60
CA GLU A 492 -19.14 24.35 1.57
C GLU A 492 -19.43 23.70 2.93
N ASN A 493 -18.62 24.00 3.95
CA ASN A 493 -18.75 23.42 5.29
C ASN A 493 -18.82 21.86 5.27
N GLY A 494 -18.06 21.23 4.38
CA GLY A 494 -18.02 19.77 4.22
C GLY A 494 -19.18 19.16 3.42
N LYS A 495 -20.07 19.95 2.84
CA LYS A 495 -21.17 19.47 2.00
C LYS A 495 -20.94 19.83 0.53
N ASN A 496 -21.16 18.88 -0.36
CA ASN A 496 -21.09 19.12 -1.80
C ASN A 496 -22.19 20.12 -2.22
N VAL A 497 -21.77 21.23 -2.83
CA VAL A 497 -22.66 22.31 -3.29
C VAL A 497 -22.85 22.35 -4.80
N PHE A 498 -22.38 21.36 -5.57
CA PHE A 498 -22.72 21.26 -7.00
C PHE A 498 -24.16 20.85 -7.23
N MET A 499 -24.74 20.06 -6.32
CA MET A 499 -26.13 19.64 -6.45
C MET A 499 -27.08 20.81 -6.19
N ALA A 500 -28.02 21.04 -7.10
CA ALA A 500 -29.04 22.07 -6.92
C ALA A 500 -29.99 21.73 -5.76
N SER A 501 -30.24 22.68 -4.86
CA SER A 501 -31.29 22.61 -3.85
C SER A 501 -32.52 23.39 -4.31
N GLY A 502 -33.72 22.79 -4.26
CA GLY A 502 -34.99 23.52 -4.44
C GLY A 502 -35.64 23.53 -5.83
N GLY A 503 -35.29 22.62 -6.74
CA GLY A 503 -36.17 22.26 -7.88
C GLY A 503 -36.13 23.13 -9.14
N SER A 504 -35.37 24.23 -9.20
CA SER A 504 -35.13 24.96 -10.47
C SER A 504 -33.64 25.25 -10.66
N SER A 505 -32.93 24.33 -11.31
CA SER A 505 -31.63 24.62 -11.91
C SER A 505 -31.67 24.26 -13.38
N ARG A 506 -31.07 25.11 -14.23
CA ARG A 506 -31.09 24.96 -15.69
C ARG A 506 -30.50 23.62 -16.15
N TYR A 507 -29.51 23.11 -15.41
CA TYR A 507 -28.74 21.92 -15.79
C TYR A 507 -28.62 20.85 -14.69
N GLY A 508 -29.40 20.93 -13.60
CA GLY A 508 -29.25 20.00 -12.48
C GLY A 508 -28.13 20.34 -11.50
N MET A 509 -27.48 21.50 -11.69
CA MET A 509 -26.37 22.00 -10.88
C MET A 509 -26.71 23.33 -10.20
N SER A 510 -26.06 23.61 -9.08
CA SER A 510 -26.20 24.90 -8.40
C SER A 510 -25.60 26.05 -9.22
N LYS A 511 -26.05 27.27 -8.93
CA LYS A 511 -25.49 28.49 -9.54
C LYS A 511 -23.98 28.63 -9.28
N VAL A 512 -23.53 28.31 -8.07
CA VAL A 512 -22.11 28.39 -7.71
C VAL A 512 -21.27 27.35 -8.47
N GLY A 513 -21.81 26.14 -8.69
CA GLY A 513 -21.15 25.12 -9.51
C GLY A 513 -21.10 25.52 -10.99
N GLU A 514 -22.18 26.10 -11.52
CA GLU A 514 -22.22 26.62 -12.89
C GLU A 514 -21.20 27.76 -13.10
N GLU A 515 -21.16 28.76 -12.22
CA GLU A 515 -20.23 29.89 -12.31
C GLU A 515 -18.77 29.43 -12.25
N PHE A 516 -18.44 28.53 -11.33
CA PHE A 516 -17.09 27.96 -11.22
C PHE A 516 -16.71 27.22 -12.50
N MET A 517 -17.56 26.30 -12.98
CA MET A 517 -17.26 25.52 -14.18
C MET A 517 -17.32 26.35 -15.46
N ALA A 518 -18.07 27.44 -15.51
CA ALA A 518 -18.04 28.42 -16.60
C ALA A 518 -16.68 29.13 -16.69
N GLY A 519 -16.05 29.41 -15.55
CA GLY A 519 -14.65 29.85 -15.49
C GLY A 519 -13.70 28.82 -16.09
N VAL A 520 -13.77 27.57 -15.60
CA VAL A 520 -12.95 26.46 -16.14
C VAL A 520 -13.15 26.28 -17.64
N PHE A 521 -14.41 26.33 -18.12
CA PHE A 521 -14.75 26.26 -19.54
C PHE A 521 -14.13 27.41 -20.34
N THR A 522 -14.21 28.65 -19.84
CA THR A 522 -13.69 29.84 -20.52
C THR A 522 -12.18 29.78 -20.69
N HIS A 523 -11.47 29.33 -19.65
CA HIS A 523 -10.01 29.29 -19.62
C HIS A 523 -9.42 27.95 -20.12
N LEU A 524 -10.25 27.03 -20.61
CA LEU A 524 -9.84 25.69 -21.01
C LEU A 524 -8.65 25.67 -21.99
N PRO A 525 -8.57 26.52 -23.03
CA PRO A 525 -7.40 26.59 -23.91
C PRO A 525 -6.08 26.87 -23.18
N SER A 526 -6.10 27.72 -22.16
CA SER A 526 -4.94 28.07 -21.33
C SER A 526 -4.61 26.98 -20.31
N ILE A 527 -5.64 26.34 -19.73
CA ILE A 527 -5.50 25.23 -18.76
C ILE A 527 -4.72 24.06 -19.36
N LEU A 528 -4.89 23.78 -20.66
CA LEU A 528 -4.18 22.69 -21.37
C LEU A 528 -2.66 22.80 -21.24
N ALA A 529 -2.07 23.99 -21.18
CA ALA A 529 -0.63 24.13 -20.98
C ALA A 529 -0.11 23.59 -19.62
N PHE A 530 -1.01 23.43 -18.64
CA PHE A 530 -0.74 22.83 -17.34
C PHE A 530 -1.08 21.33 -17.29
N VAL A 531 -2.24 20.95 -17.85
CA VAL A 531 -2.82 19.59 -17.69
C VAL A 531 -2.48 18.63 -18.83
N ALA A 532 -2.02 19.17 -19.97
CA ALA A 532 -1.59 18.46 -21.17
C ALA A 532 -0.21 19.01 -21.64
N PRO A 533 0.85 18.83 -20.83
CA PRO A 533 2.05 19.66 -20.90
C PRO A 533 3.07 19.29 -21.98
N LEU A 534 2.83 18.25 -22.79
CA LEU A 534 3.77 17.77 -23.80
C LEU A 534 3.15 17.84 -25.19
N PRO A 535 3.93 17.98 -26.28
CA PRO A 535 3.39 17.76 -27.63
C PRO A 535 2.69 16.40 -27.78
N ASN A 536 3.18 15.37 -27.09
CA ASN A 536 2.56 14.04 -27.05
C ASN A 536 1.17 14.02 -26.39
N SER A 537 0.87 14.97 -25.50
CA SER A 537 -0.48 15.16 -24.95
C SER A 537 -1.50 15.49 -26.03
N TYR A 538 -1.09 16.26 -27.04
CA TYR A 538 -1.97 16.66 -28.15
C TYR A 538 -2.12 15.53 -29.18
N ASP A 539 -1.16 14.60 -29.27
CA ASP A 539 -1.36 13.35 -30.01
C ASP A 539 -2.48 12.49 -29.38
N ARG A 540 -2.67 12.57 -28.05
CA ARG A 540 -3.81 11.95 -27.32
C ARG A 540 -5.10 12.73 -27.56
N ILE A 541 -5.06 14.07 -27.45
CA ILE A 541 -6.26 14.92 -27.57
C ILE A 541 -6.64 15.02 -29.05
N GLN A 542 -7.36 14.02 -29.58
CA GLN A 542 -7.81 13.96 -30.98
C GLN A 542 -9.31 13.66 -31.06
N PRO A 543 -10.01 14.13 -32.11
CA PRO A 543 -11.41 13.78 -32.34
C PRO A 543 -11.66 12.26 -32.32
N ASN A 544 -12.77 11.81 -31.71
CA ASN A 544 -13.18 10.41 -31.63
C ASN A 544 -12.21 9.49 -30.86
N THR A 545 -11.54 10.04 -29.85
CA THR A 545 -10.64 9.28 -28.94
C THR A 545 -11.04 9.42 -27.47
N TRP A 546 -12.26 9.91 -27.19
CA TRP A 546 -12.75 10.14 -25.82
C TRP A 546 -11.86 11.03 -24.94
N SER A 547 -11.07 11.92 -25.55
CA SER A 547 -10.05 12.74 -24.86
C SER A 547 -10.43 14.22 -24.72
N GLY A 548 -11.59 14.63 -25.24
CA GLY A 548 -12.08 16.01 -25.13
C GLY A 548 -11.44 16.96 -26.15
N ALA A 549 -11.66 16.73 -27.44
CA ALA A 549 -11.01 17.51 -28.50
C ALA A 549 -11.66 18.88 -28.77
N HIS A 550 -12.96 19.06 -28.51
CA HIS A 550 -13.67 20.28 -28.89
C HIS A 550 -13.95 21.18 -27.69
N HIS A 551 -14.06 22.48 -27.91
CA HIS A 551 -14.33 23.46 -26.85
C HIS A 551 -15.83 23.46 -26.50
N CYS A 552 -16.25 22.38 -25.83
CA CYS A 552 -17.62 22.16 -25.38
C CYS A 552 -17.65 21.56 -23.97
N TRP A 553 -18.85 21.51 -23.41
CA TRP A 553 -19.17 20.68 -22.26
C TRP A 553 -20.46 19.91 -22.57
N GLY A 554 -20.70 18.79 -21.91
CA GLY A 554 -21.90 17.99 -22.19
C GLY A 554 -22.34 17.12 -21.03
N LYS A 555 -23.62 16.75 -21.04
CA LYS A 555 -24.18 15.83 -20.04
C LYS A 555 -23.86 14.41 -20.43
N GLU A 556 -23.08 13.73 -19.60
CA GLU A 556 -22.63 12.36 -19.86
C GLU A 556 -21.92 12.13 -21.21
N ASN A 557 -21.49 13.22 -21.87
CA ASN A 557 -20.85 13.18 -23.18
C ASN A 557 -19.34 12.89 -23.02
N LYS A 558 -18.94 11.65 -23.29
CA LYS A 558 -17.54 11.21 -23.17
C LYS A 558 -16.59 11.87 -24.19
N GLU A 559 -17.10 12.52 -25.24
CA GLU A 559 -16.27 13.26 -26.21
C GLU A 559 -16.05 14.73 -25.81
N ALA A 560 -16.80 15.25 -24.82
CA ALA A 560 -16.60 16.59 -24.31
C ALA A 560 -15.43 16.63 -23.31
N PRO A 561 -14.57 17.67 -23.33
CA PRO A 561 -13.48 17.81 -22.35
C PRO A 561 -14.00 18.06 -20.93
N LEU A 562 -15.17 18.70 -20.81
CA LEU A 562 -15.87 18.89 -19.54
C LEU A 562 -17.19 18.12 -19.58
N ARG A 563 -17.32 17.13 -18.71
CA ARG A 563 -18.50 16.27 -18.65
C ARG A 563 -19.15 16.35 -17.27
N THR A 564 -20.46 16.52 -17.21
CA THR A 564 -21.16 16.36 -15.91
C THR A 564 -21.29 14.89 -15.56
N ALA A 565 -21.08 14.55 -14.29
CA ALA A 565 -21.36 13.23 -13.75
C ALA A 565 -22.50 13.30 -12.73
N CYS A 566 -23.35 12.28 -12.76
CA CYS A 566 -24.50 12.10 -11.88
C CYS A 566 -24.27 10.86 -11.00
N PRO A 567 -24.69 10.87 -9.73
CA PRO A 567 -24.70 9.65 -8.91
C PRO A 567 -25.58 8.56 -9.57
N PRO A 568 -25.18 7.28 -9.52
CA PRO A 568 -26.01 6.20 -10.03
C PRO A 568 -27.44 6.25 -9.46
N GLY A 569 -28.45 6.18 -10.33
CA GLY A 569 -29.86 6.21 -9.95
C GLY A 569 -30.42 7.59 -9.56
N SER A 570 -29.65 8.68 -9.74
CA SER A 570 -30.10 10.06 -9.51
C SER A 570 -30.21 10.81 -10.84
N ASP A 571 -31.31 10.61 -11.55
CA ASP A 571 -31.54 11.25 -12.85
C ASP A 571 -31.66 12.78 -12.70
N GLY A 572 -30.79 13.51 -13.39
CA GLY A 572 -30.87 14.96 -13.52
C GLY A 572 -30.18 15.79 -12.43
N SER A 573 -29.46 15.19 -11.49
CA SER A 573 -28.63 15.92 -10.51
C SER A 573 -27.14 15.81 -10.84
N VAL A 574 -26.43 16.94 -10.90
CA VAL A 574 -24.98 16.97 -11.15
C VAL A 574 -24.25 16.99 -9.81
N SER A 575 -23.44 15.97 -9.54
CA SER A 575 -22.63 15.89 -8.31
C SER A 575 -21.20 16.38 -8.50
N ASN A 576 -20.64 16.21 -9.71
CA ASN A 576 -19.29 16.62 -10.06
C ASN A 576 -19.16 16.86 -11.57
N PHE A 577 -18.06 17.50 -11.96
CA PHE A 577 -17.61 17.59 -13.35
C PHE A 577 -16.32 16.81 -13.54
N GLU A 578 -16.21 16.10 -14.66
CA GLU A 578 -15.03 15.40 -15.11
C GLU A 578 -14.29 16.26 -16.16
N LEU A 579 -13.01 16.58 -15.92
CA LEU A 579 -12.09 17.15 -16.89
C LEU A 579 -11.26 16.03 -17.54
N LYS A 580 -11.52 15.75 -18.82
CA LYS A 580 -10.91 14.61 -19.54
C LYS A 580 -9.54 14.89 -20.15
N SER A 581 -9.23 16.16 -20.41
CA SER A 581 -8.00 16.55 -21.12
C SER A 581 -6.76 16.51 -20.23
N PHE A 582 -6.90 16.19 -18.94
CA PHE A 582 -5.79 16.01 -18.01
C PHE A 582 -5.09 14.66 -18.29
N ASP A 583 -3.76 14.65 -18.35
CA ASP A 583 -2.98 13.44 -18.60
C ASP A 583 -1.88 13.17 -17.56
N GLY A 584 -1.28 11.98 -17.67
CA GLY A 584 -0.29 11.47 -16.73
C GLY A 584 1.05 12.23 -16.69
N SER A 585 1.29 13.14 -17.64
CA SER A 585 2.49 13.95 -17.69
C SER A 585 2.38 15.30 -16.97
N ALA A 586 1.16 15.69 -16.56
CA ALA A 586 0.94 16.91 -15.80
C ALA A 586 1.51 16.86 -14.38
N ASN A 587 2.02 18.01 -13.92
CA ASN A 587 2.27 18.25 -12.49
C ASN A 587 0.92 18.41 -11.79
N PRO A 588 0.52 17.50 -10.88
CA PRO A 588 -0.81 17.53 -10.27
C PRO A 588 -1.13 18.82 -9.55
N HIS A 589 -0.15 19.42 -8.85
CA HIS A 589 -0.36 20.67 -8.13
C HIS A 589 -0.62 21.84 -9.09
N LEU A 590 0.13 21.96 -10.18
CA LEU A 590 -0.07 23.03 -11.16
C LEU A 590 -1.35 22.84 -11.96
N GLY A 591 -1.67 21.59 -12.32
CA GLY A 591 -2.90 21.26 -13.03
C GLY A 591 -4.15 21.59 -12.21
N LEU A 592 -4.17 21.22 -10.92
CA LEU A 592 -5.29 21.60 -10.05
C LEU A 592 -5.30 23.11 -9.76
N ALA A 593 -4.13 23.75 -9.63
CA ALA A 593 -4.06 25.19 -9.39
C ALA A 593 -4.66 26.01 -10.54
N SER A 594 -4.49 25.55 -11.79
CA SER A 594 -5.13 26.19 -12.94
C SER A 594 -6.65 26.00 -12.97
N ILE A 595 -7.15 24.84 -12.56
CA ILE A 595 -8.60 24.62 -12.44
C ILE A 595 -9.19 25.54 -11.36
N VAL A 596 -8.57 25.63 -10.17
CA VAL A 596 -9.05 26.52 -9.10
C VAL A 596 -8.97 27.99 -9.53
N ALA A 597 -7.86 28.41 -10.16
CA ALA A 597 -7.71 29.79 -10.62
C ALA A 597 -8.78 30.19 -11.63
N ALA A 598 -9.04 29.33 -12.61
CA ALA A 598 -10.09 29.56 -13.61
C ALA A 598 -11.49 29.57 -12.98
N GLY A 599 -11.75 28.67 -12.03
CA GLY A 599 -13.04 28.62 -11.34
C GLY A 599 -13.30 29.83 -10.44
N ILE A 600 -12.28 30.35 -9.75
CA ILE A 600 -12.35 31.62 -9.00
C ILE A 600 -12.75 32.76 -9.92
N ASP A 601 -12.16 32.84 -11.11
CA ASP A 601 -12.51 33.88 -12.07
C ASP A 601 -13.96 33.76 -12.56
N GLY A 602 -14.42 32.53 -12.81
CA GLY A 602 -15.82 32.24 -13.12
C GLY A 602 -16.79 32.74 -12.04
N LEU A 603 -16.46 32.52 -10.77
CA LEU A 603 -17.20 33.02 -9.62
C LEU A 603 -17.16 34.56 -9.52
N ARG A 604 -15.98 35.17 -9.66
CA ARG A 604 -15.81 36.64 -9.58
C ARG A 604 -16.56 37.38 -10.68
N ARG A 605 -16.61 36.81 -11.88
CA ARG A 605 -17.27 37.41 -13.05
C ARG A 605 -18.72 36.94 -13.24
N HIS A 606 -19.22 36.04 -12.38
CA HIS A 606 -20.54 35.42 -12.49
C HIS A 606 -20.80 34.86 -13.90
N LEU A 607 -19.82 34.11 -14.43
CA LEU A 607 -19.92 33.54 -15.77
C LEU A 607 -21.04 32.47 -15.82
N SER A 608 -21.59 32.27 -17.01
CA SER A 608 -22.58 31.21 -17.24
C SER A 608 -22.07 30.25 -18.30
N LEU A 609 -22.38 28.96 -18.14
CA LEU A 609 -22.04 27.97 -19.14
C LEU A 609 -22.86 28.20 -20.42
N PRO A 610 -22.29 27.95 -21.62
CA PRO A 610 -23.09 27.90 -22.84
C PRO A 610 -24.03 26.69 -22.80
N GLU A 611 -24.90 26.53 -23.79
CA GLU A 611 -25.72 25.31 -23.87
C GLU A 611 -24.86 24.04 -23.97
N PRO A 612 -25.25 22.95 -23.28
CA PRO A 612 -24.51 21.70 -23.33
C PRO A 612 -24.55 21.10 -24.73
N THR A 613 -23.47 20.43 -25.09
CA THR A 613 -23.37 19.63 -26.30
C THR A 613 -23.79 18.20 -26.00
N ASP A 614 -25.02 17.86 -26.37
CA ASP A 614 -25.58 16.51 -26.19
C ASP A 614 -25.35 15.59 -27.40
N THR A 615 -24.72 16.10 -28.46
CA THR A 615 -24.35 15.34 -29.67
C THR A 615 -22.84 15.06 -29.71
N ASN A 616 -22.41 14.20 -30.63
CA ASN A 616 -20.97 14.01 -30.86
C ASN A 616 -20.37 15.32 -31.42
N PRO A 617 -19.44 15.98 -30.71
CA PRO A 617 -18.87 17.26 -31.15
C PRO A 617 -18.02 17.14 -32.42
N CYS A 618 -17.59 15.92 -32.78
CA CYS A 618 -16.84 15.64 -34.00
C CYS A 618 -17.72 15.56 -35.26
N SER A 619 -19.05 15.62 -35.12
CA SER A 619 -19.96 15.63 -36.26
C SER A 619 -19.82 16.94 -37.05
N ALA A 620 -19.80 16.85 -38.39
CA ALA A 620 -19.61 18.00 -39.27
C ALA A 620 -20.65 19.12 -39.06
N ASP A 621 -21.84 18.76 -38.56
CA ASP A 621 -22.96 19.66 -38.33
C ASP A 621 -22.93 20.35 -36.95
N ALA A 622 -22.02 19.96 -36.04
CA ALA A 622 -21.98 20.49 -34.68
C ALA A 622 -21.46 21.94 -34.61
N GLY A 623 -20.58 22.35 -35.52
CA GLY A 623 -20.02 23.72 -35.58
C GLY A 623 -19.21 24.13 -34.35
N ILE A 624 -18.75 23.17 -33.53
CA ILE A 624 -18.05 23.44 -32.27
C ILE A 624 -16.57 23.70 -32.54
N PRO A 625 -15.98 24.80 -32.01
CA PRO A 625 -14.56 25.08 -32.17
C PRO A 625 -13.67 23.97 -31.60
N ARG A 626 -12.52 23.75 -32.25
CA ARG A 626 -11.49 22.85 -31.76
C ARG A 626 -10.80 23.49 -30.55
N LEU A 627 -10.58 22.73 -29.47
CA LEU A 627 -9.57 23.12 -28.47
C LEU A 627 -8.18 23.14 -29.12
N PRO A 628 -7.17 23.81 -28.52
CA PRO A 628 -5.81 23.78 -29.02
C PRO A 628 -5.38 22.40 -29.54
N ASN A 629 -4.98 22.35 -30.82
CA ASN A 629 -4.58 21.12 -31.50
C ASN A 629 -3.09 20.79 -31.29
N GLU A 630 -2.32 21.75 -30.79
CA GLU A 630 -0.91 21.60 -30.46
C GLU A 630 -0.55 22.41 -29.21
N LEU A 631 0.55 22.02 -28.55
CA LEU A 631 1.03 22.68 -27.33
C LEU A 631 1.30 24.17 -27.52
N ARG A 632 1.73 24.57 -28.73
CA ARG A 632 1.98 25.97 -29.08
C ARG A 632 0.74 26.84 -28.87
N GLU A 633 -0.42 26.40 -29.35
CA GLU A 633 -1.67 27.15 -29.25
C GLU A 633 -2.11 27.32 -27.78
N SER A 634 -1.87 26.31 -26.93
CA SER A 634 -2.16 26.44 -25.49
C SER A 634 -1.18 27.37 -24.77
N VAL A 635 0.09 27.39 -25.17
CA VAL A 635 1.07 28.36 -24.66
C VAL A 635 0.68 29.78 -25.06
N GLU A 636 0.27 30.00 -26.31
CA GLU A 636 -0.19 31.31 -26.78
C GLU A 636 -1.48 31.77 -26.09
N ALA A 637 -2.39 30.84 -25.75
CA ALA A 637 -3.56 31.12 -24.93
C ALA A 637 -3.15 31.54 -23.51
N LEU A 638 -2.29 30.75 -22.86
CA LEU A 638 -1.79 31.03 -21.51
C LEU A 638 -1.03 32.37 -21.43
N GLU A 639 -0.28 32.76 -22.47
CA GLU A 639 0.43 34.04 -22.49
C GLU A 639 -0.51 35.25 -22.47
N LYS A 640 -1.68 35.13 -23.10
CA LYS A 640 -2.72 36.18 -23.17
C LYS A 640 -3.60 36.20 -21.92
N ASP A 641 -3.62 35.11 -21.15
CA ASP A 641 -4.52 34.89 -20.03
C ASP A 641 -3.87 35.29 -18.71
N THR A 642 -4.08 36.56 -18.30
CA THR A 642 -3.36 37.14 -17.16
C THR A 642 -3.80 36.56 -15.82
N ILE A 643 -4.99 35.96 -15.71
CA ILE A 643 -5.54 35.45 -14.46
C ILE A 643 -4.62 34.44 -13.78
N PHE A 644 -3.95 33.60 -14.56
CA PHE A 644 -3.04 32.60 -14.03
C PHE A 644 -1.79 33.23 -13.43
N LYS A 645 -1.27 34.30 -14.02
CA LYS A 645 -0.14 35.05 -13.44
C LYS A 645 -0.54 35.71 -12.13
N ASP A 646 -1.76 36.23 -12.06
CA ASP A 646 -2.27 36.93 -10.88
C ASP A 646 -2.56 35.96 -9.71
N LEU A 647 -3.17 34.80 -9.97
CA LEU A 647 -3.59 33.84 -8.94
C LEU A 647 -2.54 32.76 -8.63
N ILE A 648 -1.94 32.15 -9.66
CA ILE A 648 -0.93 31.09 -9.50
C ILE A 648 0.45 31.70 -9.27
N GLY A 649 0.74 32.87 -9.84
CA GLY A 649 1.99 33.61 -9.65
C GLY A 649 2.77 33.76 -10.95
N GLU A 650 3.19 34.98 -11.24
CA GLU A 650 3.84 35.35 -12.51
C GLU A 650 5.11 34.53 -12.79
N LYS A 651 5.97 34.35 -11.78
CA LYS A 651 7.25 33.66 -11.92
C LYS A 651 7.08 32.19 -12.30
N ILE A 652 6.19 31.46 -11.62
CA ILE A 652 5.97 30.03 -11.91
C ILE A 652 5.27 29.82 -13.25
N VAL A 653 4.33 30.70 -13.61
CA VAL A 653 3.68 30.67 -14.93
C VAL A 653 4.69 30.95 -16.05
N THR A 654 5.62 31.88 -15.83
CA THR A 654 6.72 32.17 -16.77
C THR A 654 7.64 30.96 -16.94
N ALA A 655 7.98 30.26 -15.85
CA ALA A 655 8.74 29.00 -15.93
C ALA A 655 8.00 27.91 -16.71
N VAL A 656 6.70 27.74 -16.47
CA VAL A 656 5.87 26.78 -17.23
C VAL A 656 5.93 27.12 -18.71
N ILE A 657 5.64 28.37 -19.10
CA ILE A 657 5.70 28.82 -20.50
C ILE A 657 7.07 28.53 -21.13
N GLY A 658 8.17 28.89 -20.44
CA GLY A 658 9.53 28.64 -20.91
C GLY A 658 9.80 27.16 -21.16
N VAL A 659 9.43 26.28 -20.22
CA VAL A 659 9.58 24.82 -20.38
C VAL A 659 8.75 24.31 -21.55
N ARG A 660 7.47 24.69 -21.68
CA ARG A 660 6.62 24.27 -22.81
C ARG A 660 7.20 24.69 -24.16
N LYS A 661 7.71 25.92 -24.28
CA LYS A 661 8.37 26.40 -25.51
C LYS A 661 9.59 25.54 -25.87
N ALA A 662 10.38 25.16 -24.87
CA ALA A 662 11.53 24.30 -25.08
C ALA A 662 11.14 22.86 -25.46
N GLU A 663 10.04 22.32 -24.92
CA GLU A 663 9.50 21.02 -25.36
C GLU A 663 9.04 21.06 -26.80
N ILE A 664 8.29 22.10 -27.19
CA ILE A 664 7.84 22.31 -28.59
C ILE A 664 9.06 22.31 -29.53
N GLU A 665 10.09 23.09 -29.19
CA GLU A 665 11.29 23.16 -30.02
C GLU A 665 11.99 21.80 -30.13
N TYR A 666 12.19 21.11 -29.01
CA TYR A 666 12.91 19.84 -28.99
C TYR A 666 12.19 18.75 -29.79
N TYR A 667 10.90 18.53 -29.54
CA TYR A 667 10.15 17.46 -30.19
C TYR A 667 9.80 17.78 -31.66
N SER A 668 9.72 19.06 -32.04
CA SER A 668 9.58 19.44 -33.46
C SER A 668 10.81 19.04 -34.29
N LYS A 669 12.02 19.12 -33.69
CA LYS A 669 13.30 18.73 -34.30
C LYS A 669 13.57 17.22 -34.19
N ASN A 670 13.02 16.55 -33.18
CA ASN A 670 13.31 15.16 -32.84
C ASN A 670 12.01 14.34 -32.72
N LYS A 671 11.30 14.15 -33.83
CA LYS A 671 9.97 13.51 -33.84
C LYS A 671 9.93 12.16 -33.14
N GLU A 672 10.94 11.31 -33.31
CA GLU A 672 10.96 9.96 -32.70
C GLU A 672 11.31 9.96 -31.20
N ALA A 673 11.70 11.11 -30.63
CA ALA A 673 12.11 11.20 -29.23
C ALA A 673 10.94 11.01 -28.26
N TYR A 674 9.67 11.07 -28.71
CA TYR A 674 8.52 10.74 -27.85
C TYR A 674 8.64 9.32 -27.29
N ARG A 675 9.29 8.38 -28.00
CA ARG A 675 9.48 7.01 -27.51
C ARG A 675 10.31 6.93 -26.24
N GLN A 676 11.12 7.94 -25.94
CA GLN A 676 11.90 8.00 -24.70
C GLN A 676 11.06 8.46 -23.50
N LEU A 677 9.88 9.05 -23.74
CA LEU A 677 8.98 9.52 -22.67
C LEU A 677 8.46 8.38 -21.80
N ILE A 678 8.38 7.14 -22.32
CA ILE A 678 7.96 5.96 -21.55
C ILE A 678 8.85 5.68 -20.33
N HIS A 679 10.08 6.20 -20.34
CA HIS A 679 11.03 6.06 -19.22
C HIS A 679 11.00 7.23 -18.25
N ARG A 680 10.23 8.28 -18.59
CA ARG A 680 10.22 9.58 -17.91
C ARG A 680 8.94 9.83 -17.14
N TYR A 681 7.82 9.27 -17.61
CA TYR A 681 6.49 9.37 -17.01
C TYR A 681 5.97 7.97 -16.76
#